data_AF-A0A4Q4M5U6-F1
#
_entry.id   AF-A0A4Q4M5U6-F1
#
_cell.length_a   1.000
_cell.length_b   1.000
_cell.length_c   1.000
_cell.angle_alpha   90.00
_cell.angle_beta   90.00
_cell.angle_gamma   90.00
#
_symmetry.space_group_name_H-M   'P 1'
#
loop_
_entity.id
_entity.type
_entity.pdbx_description
1 polymer ?
#
loop_
_entity_poly.entity_id
_entity_poly.type
_entity_poly.pdbx_seq_one_letter_code
_entity_poly.pdbx_strand_id
1 'polypeptide(L)'
;MKVESVTPTSMLISVGIFGFFHQESTGIKEVGGGLILTHIALAIVLAVQIHKGTLTSVDAAIGAAILDAQNLALQIPTTSKETLAARWQVILLVPTQILGLVILPVLVVGLTKGDYASEDCRCLCILWWSRLSDCAQSFGKELSVFWVYYLLRWVMWAQSCFHSLYNAEWFHESEKSKRNTNSTPGQVSTEEPVRYASIEAEFLYTEYPATTSMSYMICALFSLTSMVVAEVSIRDWKLQPSSDVWSVGQIIAIVVAVASFFRAIWSFQGFFNEENEYTSFPDLIFTLLWGGQRDRQRPSRDGDGEQMEGSEQQPVLAPTLVDGRLPSLPGDTIPTSPQAHKQLDTEYSSESNQPSRVEVLKEKLPETFRDRDPWLYTTEEDTPGSRNLTQSLNHPINPRELLQNISKNHTEAQEGSPDTESALVDLTNTQSSVTPRKLSHQAPTRRALLIAGPSDGKTSHNLSGHGPKNDVNLMAEVFRKYGFEVTKCCDEQATRSNILACLDKFVHETEAEDSVVMYYSGCGGRSVWMPSRDESFAVEHDYDISHRFLLPTDFDAASEYPSTVISEPDLLNWELEMTKRTANITVILDCSYDGRIIFDPSHGTKARPRNIPEVQVRHPLRKCHVDPKSIDKHVVRIEAASSNETAWEYCGSQNHPVHPTGVFTKCFASALDKAFDQGLSWKRIMDGVKGSVKQKFPRQTPRIDGPDSRVPFSRLRRHPDVVVVTIENGNAQLLGGRIAGIRKRTVYDIWRITKPHW
;
A
#
# COMPACT_ATOMS: atom_id res chain seq x y z
N MET A 1 37.89 -18.27 21.01
CA MET A 1 37.33 -16.91 21.20
C MET A 1 37.21 -16.16 19.86
N LYS A 2 36.45 -16.68 18.89
CA LYS A 2 36.19 -16.00 17.59
C LYS A 2 34.69 -15.78 17.31
N VAL A 3 33.82 -16.17 18.25
CA VAL A 3 32.36 -16.27 18.03
C VAL A 3 31.54 -15.31 18.90
N GLU A 4 32.12 -14.67 19.92
CA GLU A 4 31.31 -13.96 20.94
C GLU A 4 31.14 -12.44 20.71
N SER A 5 31.87 -11.82 19.77
CA SER A 5 31.69 -10.39 19.44
C SER A 5 30.57 -10.11 18.43
N VAL A 6 30.01 -11.15 17.78
CA VAL A 6 28.99 -11.01 16.74
C VAL A 6 27.60 -10.75 17.34
N THR A 7 27.37 -11.18 18.59
CA THR A 7 26.05 -11.20 19.22
C THR A 7 25.41 -9.82 19.41
N PRO A 8 26.12 -8.78 19.91
CA PRO A 8 25.51 -7.47 20.15
C PRO A 8 25.22 -6.71 18.84
N THR A 9 26.12 -6.78 17.85
CA THR A 9 25.93 -6.18 16.53
C THR A 9 24.76 -6.84 15.80
N SER A 10 24.68 -8.17 15.83
CA SER A 10 23.57 -8.93 15.23
C SER A 10 22.23 -8.60 15.89
N MET A 11 22.19 -8.38 17.21
CA MET A 11 20.98 -8.01 17.92
C MET A 11 20.49 -6.61 17.53
N LEU A 12 21.39 -5.62 17.45
CA LEU A 12 21.04 -4.26 17.00
C LEU A 12 20.58 -4.23 15.54
N ILE A 13 21.24 -5.00 14.66
CA ILE A 13 20.81 -5.17 13.26
C ILE A 13 19.43 -5.81 13.20
N SER A 14 19.18 -6.85 14.00
CA SER A 14 17.88 -7.54 14.03
C SER A 14 16.78 -6.60 14.52
N VAL A 15 17.01 -5.86 15.61
CA VAL A 15 16.07 -4.84 16.12
C VAL A 15 15.80 -3.76 15.08
N GLY A 16 16.85 -3.30 14.37
CA GLY A 16 16.71 -2.35 13.26
C GLY A 16 15.81 -2.91 12.16
N ILE A 17 16.11 -4.12 11.66
CA ILE A 17 15.38 -4.78 10.57
C ILE A 17 13.94 -5.09 10.96
N PHE A 18 13.69 -5.67 12.14
CA PHE A 18 12.33 -5.99 12.58
C PHE A 18 11.47 -4.73 12.78
N GLY A 19 12.08 -3.61 13.17
CA GLY A 19 11.38 -2.32 13.23
C GLY A 19 10.95 -1.76 11.86
N PHE A 20 11.55 -2.20 10.74
CA PHE A 20 11.18 -1.74 9.39
C PHE A 20 9.99 -2.49 8.78
N PHE A 21 9.80 -3.78 9.12
CA PHE A 21 8.92 -4.66 8.35
C PHE A 21 7.59 -5.04 9.01
N HIS A 22 7.37 -4.72 10.28
CA HIS A 22 6.11 -5.02 10.95
C HIS A 22 5.16 -3.80 10.98
N GLN A 23 3.97 -3.97 10.39
CA GLN A 23 2.87 -3.01 10.48
C GLN A 23 1.94 -3.28 11.68
N GLU A 24 1.98 -4.48 12.25
CA GLU A 24 1.16 -4.89 13.40
C GLU A 24 1.92 -4.89 14.72
N SER A 25 1.14 -4.86 15.82
CA SER A 25 1.56 -4.84 17.24
C SER A 25 2.98 -5.38 17.47
N THR A 26 3.97 -4.50 17.44
CA THR A 26 5.37 -4.87 17.52
C THR A 26 5.75 -5.28 18.95
N GLY A 27 6.66 -6.23 19.11
CA GLY A 27 7.34 -6.46 20.40
C GLY A 27 8.25 -5.30 20.84
N ILE A 28 8.00 -4.06 20.38
CA ILE A 28 8.89 -2.91 20.56
C ILE A 28 8.86 -2.39 21.99
N LYS A 29 7.76 -2.60 22.73
CA LYS A 29 7.68 -2.31 24.17
C LYS A 29 8.71 -3.13 24.93
N GLU A 30 8.80 -4.42 24.62
CA GLU A 30 9.73 -5.39 25.20
C GLU A 30 11.17 -5.09 24.80
N VAL A 31 11.41 -4.85 23.50
CA VAL A 31 12.74 -4.48 23.00
C VAL A 31 13.24 -3.19 23.65
N GLY A 32 12.38 -2.17 23.75
CA GLY A 32 12.72 -0.92 24.42
C GLY A 32 13.03 -1.13 25.91
N GLY A 33 12.29 -1.99 26.61
CA GLY A 33 12.60 -2.40 27.99
C GLY A 33 13.99 -3.06 28.13
N GLY A 34 14.33 -3.98 27.23
CA GLY A 34 15.65 -4.62 27.20
C GLY A 34 16.80 -3.63 26.92
N LEU A 35 16.59 -2.68 26.01
CA LEU A 35 17.54 -1.61 25.71
C LEU A 35 17.77 -0.69 26.92
N ILE A 36 16.73 -0.34 27.67
CA ILE A 36 16.86 0.49 28.89
C ILE A 36 17.76 -0.21 29.90
N LEU A 37 17.48 -1.49 30.18
CA LEU A 37 18.19 -2.26 31.19
C LEU A 37 19.67 -2.46 30.82
N THR A 38 19.95 -2.80 29.58
CA THR A 38 21.33 -2.98 29.08
C THR A 38 22.12 -1.67 29.11
N HIS A 39 21.49 -0.55 28.76
CA HIS A 39 22.14 0.77 28.80
C HIS A 39 22.48 1.22 30.23
N ILE A 40 21.53 1.08 31.17
CA ILE A 40 21.77 1.40 32.58
C ILE A 40 22.91 0.54 33.14
N ALA A 41 22.89 -0.77 32.86
CA ALA A 41 23.92 -1.69 33.32
C ALA A 41 25.31 -1.28 32.79
N LEU A 42 25.44 -1.01 31.49
CA LEU A 42 26.69 -0.58 30.87
C LEU A 42 27.18 0.75 31.47
N ALA A 43 26.29 1.73 31.60
CA ALA A 43 26.59 3.03 32.19
C ALA A 43 27.13 2.91 33.62
N ILE A 44 26.49 2.09 34.47
CA ILE A 44 26.93 1.86 35.86
C ILE A 44 28.29 1.19 35.89
N VAL A 45 28.52 0.17 35.06
CA VAL A 45 29.81 -0.54 35.01
C VAL A 45 30.94 0.42 34.64
N LEU A 46 30.76 1.23 33.60
CA LEU A 46 31.74 2.23 33.17
C LEU A 46 31.97 3.27 34.27
N ALA A 47 30.92 3.80 34.89
CA ALA A 47 31.03 4.77 35.98
C ALA A 47 31.80 4.21 37.20
N VAL A 48 31.54 2.96 37.58
CA VAL A 48 32.25 2.29 38.69
C VAL A 48 33.72 2.07 38.34
N GLN A 49 34.04 1.68 37.10
CA GLN A 49 35.43 1.49 36.66
C GLN A 49 36.20 2.82 36.59
N ILE A 50 35.55 3.90 36.14
CA ILE A 50 36.11 5.27 36.21
C ILE A 50 36.41 5.63 37.67
N HIS A 51 35.45 5.44 38.57
CA HIS A 51 35.61 5.78 39.99
C HIS A 51 36.73 5.00 40.67
N LYS A 52 36.89 3.72 40.32
CA LYS A 52 37.96 2.86 40.84
C LYS A 52 39.32 3.08 40.19
N GLY A 53 39.40 3.85 39.08
CA GLY A 53 40.63 4.03 38.31
C GLY A 53 41.13 2.74 37.64
N THR A 54 40.25 1.75 37.45
CA THR A 54 40.59 0.45 36.84
C THR A 54 40.25 0.38 35.36
N LEU A 55 39.67 1.44 34.79
CA LEU A 55 39.28 1.48 33.39
C LEU A 55 40.53 1.69 32.53
N THR A 56 40.78 0.80 31.57
CA THR A 56 41.87 0.94 30.61
C THR A 56 41.49 1.92 29.49
N SER A 57 42.46 2.54 28.80
CA SER A 57 42.18 3.42 27.64
C SER A 57 41.36 2.71 26.57
N VAL A 58 41.64 1.42 26.34
CA VAL A 58 40.93 0.58 25.38
C VAL A 58 39.48 0.37 25.81
N ASP A 59 39.25 -0.04 27.06
CA ASP A 59 37.91 -0.28 27.59
C ASP A 59 37.08 1.01 27.64
N ALA A 60 37.72 2.14 27.94
CA ALA A 60 37.07 3.45 27.92
C ALA A 60 36.59 3.82 26.50
N ALA A 61 37.43 3.59 25.49
CA ALA A 61 37.10 3.96 24.12
C ALA A 61 36.03 3.04 23.50
N ILE A 62 36.14 1.72 23.70
CA ILE A 62 35.11 0.77 23.26
C ILE A 62 33.81 0.99 24.04
N GLY A 63 33.92 1.17 25.36
CA GLY A 63 32.79 1.47 26.23
C GLY A 63 32.04 2.73 25.80
N ALA A 64 32.76 3.80 25.44
CA ALA A 64 32.18 5.02 24.91
C ALA A 64 31.43 4.78 23.58
N ALA A 65 32.01 4.05 22.64
CA ALA A 65 31.39 3.76 21.35
C ALA A 65 30.11 2.91 21.50
N ILE A 66 30.14 1.87 22.34
CA ILE A 66 28.97 1.02 22.62
C ILE A 66 27.89 1.83 23.36
N LEU A 67 28.29 2.64 24.35
CA LEU A 67 27.36 3.47 25.12
C LEU A 67 26.60 4.44 24.22
N ASP A 68 27.28 5.11 23.28
CA ASP A 68 26.61 5.98 22.32
C ASP A 68 25.74 5.21 21.31
N ALA A 69 26.19 4.05 20.83
CA ALA A 69 25.38 3.20 19.94
C ALA A 69 24.07 2.78 20.60
N GLN A 70 24.11 2.39 21.89
CA GLN A 70 22.91 2.08 22.67
C GLN A 70 22.06 3.33 22.95
N ASN A 71 22.68 4.47 23.21
CA ASN A 71 21.96 5.73 23.42
C ASN A 71 21.17 6.14 22.16
N LEU A 72 21.75 5.96 20.97
CA LEU A 72 21.07 6.12 19.69
C LEU A 72 19.94 5.11 19.49
N ALA A 73 20.17 3.83 19.82
CA ALA A 73 19.15 2.79 19.71
C ALA A 73 17.94 3.09 20.61
N LEU A 74 18.15 3.66 21.80
CA LEU A 74 17.09 4.10 22.71
C LEU A 74 16.21 5.22 22.13
N GLN A 75 16.65 5.94 21.09
CA GLN A 75 15.81 6.94 20.40
C GLN A 75 14.82 6.30 19.42
N ILE A 76 14.98 5.03 19.07
CA ILE A 76 14.04 4.34 18.17
C ILE A 76 12.68 4.15 18.86
N PRO A 77 12.60 3.57 20.08
CA PRO A 77 11.32 3.42 20.80
C PRO A 77 10.58 4.74 21.02
N THR A 78 11.27 5.87 21.24
CA THR A 78 10.63 7.19 21.45
C THR A 78 9.83 7.70 20.24
N THR A 79 9.93 7.01 19.10
CA THR A 79 9.25 7.32 17.84
C THR A 79 8.26 6.24 17.40
N SER A 80 8.00 5.24 18.25
CA SER A 80 7.05 4.16 17.97
C SER A 80 5.72 4.39 18.68
N LYS A 81 4.59 4.17 17.98
CA LYS A 81 3.25 4.43 18.51
C LYS A 81 2.98 3.65 19.81
N GLU A 82 3.47 2.42 19.87
CA GLU A 82 3.27 1.52 21.01
C GLU A 82 4.05 1.97 22.24
N THR A 83 5.30 2.39 22.07
CA THR A 83 6.07 2.94 23.19
C THR A 83 5.46 4.25 23.66
N LEU A 84 4.98 5.10 22.73
CA LEU A 84 4.30 6.35 23.09
C LEU A 84 3.02 6.07 23.89
N ALA A 85 2.28 5.00 23.56
CA ALA A 85 1.11 4.57 24.34
C ALA A 85 1.49 4.05 25.75
N ALA A 86 2.73 3.59 25.94
CA ALA A 86 3.28 3.17 27.24
C ALA A 86 3.99 4.33 27.97
N ARG A 87 3.24 5.22 28.63
CA ARG A 87 3.77 6.40 29.36
C ARG A 87 4.95 6.08 30.30
N TRP A 88 4.87 4.98 31.04
CA TRP A 88 5.93 4.57 31.97
C TRP A 88 7.27 4.31 31.27
N GLN A 89 7.22 3.76 30.05
CA GLN A 89 8.41 3.45 29.28
C GLN A 89 9.07 4.73 28.75
N VAL A 90 8.27 5.70 28.27
CA VAL A 90 8.77 7.03 27.88
C VAL A 90 9.44 7.72 29.07
N ILE A 91 8.83 7.67 30.25
CA ILE A 91 9.37 8.26 31.49
C ILE A 91 10.73 7.65 31.87
N LEU A 92 10.94 6.36 31.63
CA LEU A 92 12.23 5.71 31.90
C LEU A 92 13.28 5.92 30.80
N LEU A 93 12.86 6.05 29.54
CA LEU A 93 13.76 6.25 28.40
C LEU A 93 14.54 7.57 28.52
N VAL A 94 13.85 8.66 28.84
CA VAL A 94 14.44 10.00 28.92
C VAL A 94 15.64 10.08 29.89
N PRO A 95 15.51 9.71 31.19
CA PRO A 95 16.63 9.76 32.14
C PRO A 95 17.71 8.74 31.80
N THR A 96 17.34 7.59 31.24
CA THR A 96 18.31 6.57 30.80
C THR A 96 19.22 7.12 29.70
N GLN A 97 18.67 7.86 28.74
CA GLN A 97 19.47 8.52 27.70
C GLN A 97 20.34 9.66 28.25
N ILE A 98 19.83 10.45 29.20
CA ILE A 98 20.63 11.49 29.87
C ILE A 98 21.85 10.85 30.55
N LEU A 99 21.67 9.73 31.25
CA LEU A 99 22.76 9.04 31.92
C LEU A 99 23.89 8.69 30.95
N GLY A 100 23.57 8.11 29.79
CA GLY A 100 24.56 7.83 28.75
C GLY A 100 25.23 9.07 28.18
N LEU A 101 24.44 10.12 27.90
CA LEU A 101 24.96 11.40 27.41
C LEU A 101 25.89 12.08 28.42
N VAL A 102 25.66 11.95 29.73
CA VAL A 102 26.53 12.53 30.77
C VAL A 102 27.83 11.74 30.94
N ILE A 103 27.79 10.41 30.86
CA ILE A 103 28.99 9.57 31.04
C ILE A 103 29.92 9.63 29.82
N LEU A 104 29.36 9.73 28.61
CA LEU A 104 30.11 9.77 27.36
C LEU A 104 31.23 10.84 27.31
N PRO A 105 30.99 12.13 27.62
CA PRO A 105 32.04 13.14 27.59
C PRO A 105 33.10 12.92 28.67
N VAL A 106 32.74 12.33 29.82
CA VAL A 106 33.71 11.98 30.87
C VAL A 106 34.69 10.93 30.35
N LEU A 107 34.17 9.90 29.65
CA LEU A 107 34.97 8.88 29.00
C LEU A 107 35.90 9.48 27.94
N VAL A 108 35.38 10.32 27.05
CA VAL A 108 36.18 10.90 25.97
C VAL A 108 37.24 11.87 26.50
N VAL A 109 36.91 12.69 27.49
CA VAL A 109 37.89 13.60 28.11
C VAL A 109 39.00 12.82 28.81
N GLY A 110 38.66 11.80 29.62
CA GLY A 110 39.67 10.95 30.28
C GLY A 110 40.57 10.25 29.27
N LEU A 111 40.00 9.80 28.14
CA LEU A 111 40.74 9.14 27.07
C LEU A 111 41.74 10.12 26.42
N THR A 112 41.30 11.33 26.11
CA THR A 112 42.16 12.36 25.47
C THR A 112 43.24 12.91 26.40
N LYS A 113 43.05 12.80 27.72
CA LYS A 113 44.05 13.19 28.72
C LYS A 113 45.05 12.07 29.02
N GLY A 114 44.75 10.83 28.64
CA GLY A 114 45.51 9.66 29.07
C GLY A 114 45.34 9.36 30.55
N ASP A 115 44.19 9.70 31.15
CA ASP A 115 43.91 9.51 32.58
C ASP A 115 43.60 8.03 32.94
N TYR A 116 43.49 7.16 31.94
CA TYR A 116 43.14 5.75 32.09
C TYR A 116 44.35 4.84 32.21
N ALA A 117 44.14 3.68 32.85
CA ALA A 117 45.21 2.70 33.02
C ALA A 117 45.72 2.23 31.65
N SER A 118 47.03 2.31 31.46
CA SER A 118 47.69 1.86 30.25
C SER A 118 48.79 0.88 30.64
N GLU A 119 48.58 -0.40 30.36
CA GLU A 119 49.56 -1.46 30.65
C GLU A 119 50.73 -1.47 29.65
N ASP A 120 50.56 -0.82 28.50
CA ASP A 120 51.56 -0.70 27.44
C ASP A 120 51.61 0.76 26.92
N CYS A 121 52.79 1.37 26.82
CA CYS A 121 52.98 2.74 26.27
C CYS A 121 52.65 2.89 24.76
N ARG A 122 51.75 2.08 24.20
CA ARG A 122 51.30 2.18 22.80
C ARG A 122 50.16 3.18 22.72
N CYS A 123 50.32 4.15 21.81
CA CYS A 123 49.25 5.08 21.46
C CYS A 123 48.02 4.33 20.95
N LEU A 124 46.88 4.54 21.60
CA LEU A 124 45.59 4.09 21.11
C LEU A 124 45.04 5.15 20.16
N CYS A 125 44.61 4.74 18.97
CA CYS A 125 43.94 5.62 18.03
C CYS A 125 42.69 4.94 17.48
N ILE A 126 41.53 5.53 17.74
CA ILE A 126 40.23 5.00 17.32
C ILE A 126 39.56 6.04 16.42
N LEU A 127 39.11 5.58 15.25
CA LEU A 127 38.33 6.38 14.33
C LEU A 127 36.85 6.10 14.57
N TRP A 128 36.16 7.09 15.14
CA TRP A 128 34.73 7.01 15.40
C TRP A 128 33.99 8.09 14.64
N TRP A 129 33.43 9.11 15.30
CA TRP A 129 32.96 10.35 14.65
C TRP A 129 34.08 11.38 14.46
N SER A 130 35.19 11.18 15.15
CA SER A 130 36.47 11.82 14.91
C SER A 130 37.60 10.87 15.26
N ARG A 131 38.83 11.28 14.99
CA ARG A 131 40.01 10.56 15.42
C ARG A 131 40.31 10.86 16.88
N LEU A 132 40.05 9.89 17.76
CA LEU A 132 40.36 9.98 19.19
C LEU A 132 41.68 9.25 19.47
N SER A 133 42.58 9.88 20.22
CA SER A 133 43.83 9.26 20.67
C SER A 133 44.26 9.73 22.04
N ASP A 134 44.92 8.87 22.79
CA ASP A 134 45.52 9.18 24.10
C ASP A 134 46.95 9.76 23.99
N CYS A 135 47.54 9.76 22.80
CA CYS A 135 48.87 10.34 22.57
C CYS A 135 48.83 11.85 22.28
N ALA A 136 49.55 12.61 23.12
CA ALA A 136 49.58 14.07 23.10
C ALA A 136 50.36 14.64 21.89
N GLN A 137 49.69 15.50 21.09
CA GLN A 137 49.95 16.96 21.04
C GLN A 137 49.28 17.69 19.86
N SER A 138 48.67 17.01 18.87
CA SER A 138 48.26 17.68 17.63
C SER A 138 46.86 17.33 17.10
N PHE A 139 45.82 17.32 17.95
CA PHE A 139 44.46 16.97 17.49
C PHE A 139 43.34 17.93 17.90
N GLY A 140 43.64 19.19 18.24
CA GLY A 140 42.61 20.17 18.60
C GLY A 140 41.46 20.29 17.59
N LYS A 141 41.76 20.16 16.28
CA LYS A 141 40.76 20.17 15.21
C LYS A 141 39.87 18.92 15.20
N GLU A 142 40.45 17.73 15.34
CA GLU A 142 39.70 16.46 15.35
C GLU A 142 38.81 16.33 16.60
N LEU A 143 39.30 16.78 17.76
CA LEU A 143 38.50 16.81 18.98
C LEU A 143 37.31 17.78 18.86
N SER A 144 37.45 18.88 18.12
CA SER A 144 36.35 19.82 17.84
C SER A 144 35.21 19.14 17.05
N VAL A 145 35.54 18.27 16.09
CA VAL A 145 34.53 17.51 15.31
C VAL A 145 33.69 16.62 16.23
N PHE A 146 34.32 15.94 17.19
CA PHE A 146 33.60 15.14 18.17
C PHE A 146 32.65 15.98 19.03
N TRP A 147 33.07 17.16 19.48
CA TRP A 147 32.20 18.03 20.28
C TRP A 147 31.03 18.60 19.49
N VAL A 148 31.21 18.89 18.20
CA VAL A 148 30.10 19.25 17.31
C VAL A 148 29.11 18.10 17.18
N TYR A 149 29.61 16.88 16.94
CA TYR A 149 28.77 15.68 16.94
C TYR A 149 28.00 15.52 18.25
N TYR A 150 28.69 15.62 19.39
CA TYR A 150 28.09 15.49 20.72
C TYR A 150 27.03 16.56 21.00
N LEU A 151 27.24 17.81 20.56
CA LEU A 151 26.22 18.85 20.66
C LEU A 151 24.98 18.52 19.83
N LEU A 152 25.17 18.03 18.60
CA LEU A 152 24.06 17.56 17.76
C LEU A 152 23.29 16.42 18.42
N ARG A 153 23.95 15.54 19.18
CA ARG A 153 23.30 14.47 19.95
C ARG A 153 22.38 15.02 21.04
N TRP A 154 22.77 16.10 21.73
CA TRP A 154 21.88 16.79 22.67
C TRP A 154 20.65 17.39 22.00
N VAL A 155 20.82 18.00 20.82
CA VAL A 155 19.71 18.57 20.05
C VAL A 155 18.73 17.46 19.61
N MET A 156 19.24 16.36 19.05
CA MET A 156 18.43 15.21 18.65
C MET A 156 17.68 14.59 19.84
N TRP A 157 18.37 14.45 20.98
CA TRP A 157 17.76 13.97 22.22
C TRP A 157 16.64 14.90 22.70
N ALA A 158 16.89 16.22 22.77
CA ALA A 158 15.90 17.19 23.21
C ALA A 158 14.65 17.19 22.31
N GLN A 159 14.85 17.14 20.98
CA GLN A 159 13.76 17.02 20.01
C GLN A 159 12.95 15.73 20.22
N SER A 160 13.63 14.59 20.36
CA SER A 160 12.98 13.29 20.54
C SER A 160 12.22 13.20 21.86
N CYS A 161 12.80 13.71 22.94
CA CYS A 161 12.17 13.77 24.27
C CYS A 161 10.95 14.67 24.27
N PHE A 162 11.05 15.87 23.69
CA PHE A 162 9.91 16.77 23.55
C PHE A 162 8.78 16.07 22.78
N HIS A 163 9.12 15.49 21.64
CA HIS A 163 8.16 14.76 20.81
C HIS A 163 7.50 13.59 21.56
N SER A 164 8.28 12.78 22.27
CA SER A 164 7.73 11.61 22.97
C SER A 164 6.89 12.00 24.17
N LEU A 165 7.33 12.99 24.96
CA LEU A 165 6.61 13.43 26.16
C LEU A 165 5.32 14.15 25.78
N TYR A 166 5.35 14.98 24.74
CA TYR A 166 4.17 15.72 24.27
C TYR A 166 3.09 14.78 23.72
N ASN A 167 3.47 13.77 22.93
CA ASN A 167 2.51 12.91 22.26
C ASN A 167 2.08 11.69 23.12
N ALA A 168 2.85 11.28 24.13
CA ALA A 168 2.58 10.05 24.89
C ALA A 168 1.19 10.02 25.55
N GLU A 169 0.69 11.18 26.00
CA GLU A 169 -0.65 11.27 26.60
C GLU A 169 -1.76 10.92 25.60
N TRP A 170 -1.69 11.49 24.39
CA TRP A 170 -2.67 11.24 23.34
C TRP A 170 -2.68 9.77 22.89
N PHE A 171 -1.49 9.18 22.68
CA PHE A 171 -1.38 7.77 22.31
C PHE A 171 -1.86 6.84 23.44
N HIS A 172 -1.62 7.21 24.70
CA HIS A 172 -2.08 6.44 25.85
C HIS A 172 -3.60 6.42 25.98
N GLU A 173 -4.24 7.59 25.90
CA GLU A 173 -5.71 7.68 25.96
C GLU A 173 -6.35 6.96 24.77
N SER A 174 -5.73 7.02 23.59
CA SER A 174 -6.20 6.31 22.39
C SER A 174 -6.10 4.78 22.52
N GLU A 175 -4.97 4.25 23.03
CA GLU A 175 -4.82 2.81 23.31
C GLU A 175 -5.82 2.35 24.39
N LYS A 176 -6.03 3.17 25.43
CA LYS A 176 -6.97 2.87 26.51
C LYS A 176 -8.42 2.90 26.03
N SER A 177 -8.78 3.86 25.18
CA SER A 177 -10.08 3.93 24.52
C SER A 177 -10.36 2.62 23.78
N LYS A 178 -9.43 2.17 22.93
CA LYS A 178 -9.52 0.88 22.22
C LYS A 178 -9.70 -0.33 23.14
N ARG A 179 -9.03 -0.36 24.30
CA ARG A 179 -9.20 -1.48 25.25
C ARG A 179 -10.58 -1.46 25.91
N ASN A 180 -11.08 -0.27 26.24
CA ASN A 180 -12.39 -0.11 26.86
C ASN A 180 -13.53 -0.44 25.90
N THR A 181 -13.37 -0.12 24.62
CA THR A 181 -14.35 -0.45 23.57
C THR A 181 -14.43 -1.96 23.36
N ASN A 182 -13.31 -2.67 23.45
CA ASN A 182 -13.29 -4.14 23.42
C ASN A 182 -13.97 -4.80 24.64
N SER A 183 -14.07 -4.13 25.78
CA SER A 183 -14.64 -4.71 27.02
C SER A 183 -16.16 -4.61 27.16
N THR A 184 -16.84 -3.84 26.31
CA THR A 184 -18.32 -3.71 26.36
C THR A 184 -18.91 -4.09 24.99
N PRO A 185 -19.26 -5.37 24.79
CA PRO A 185 -19.87 -5.83 23.55
C PRO A 185 -21.16 -5.04 23.28
N GLY A 186 -21.22 -4.30 22.16
CA GLY A 186 -22.43 -3.63 21.67
C GLY A 186 -22.51 -2.11 21.86
N GLN A 187 -21.51 -1.47 22.46
CA GLN A 187 -21.46 0.01 22.51
C GLN A 187 -20.67 0.54 21.31
N VAL A 188 -21.38 1.14 20.33
CA VAL A 188 -20.75 1.84 19.19
C VAL A 188 -19.93 3.00 19.76
N SER A 189 -18.62 2.80 19.85
CA SER A 189 -17.70 3.82 20.28
C SER A 189 -17.36 4.73 19.11
N THR A 190 -17.65 6.01 19.26
CA THR A 190 -16.94 7.05 18.54
C THR A 190 -15.49 7.02 19.03
N GLU A 191 -14.64 6.22 18.39
CA GLU A 191 -13.19 6.32 18.63
C GLU A 191 -12.77 7.75 18.29
N GLU A 192 -12.36 8.52 19.31
CA GLU A 192 -11.83 9.85 19.07
C GLU A 192 -10.54 9.71 18.27
N PRO A 193 -10.41 10.43 17.13
CA PRO A 193 -9.23 10.34 16.30
C PRO A 193 -8.00 10.86 17.03
N VAL A 194 -6.86 10.22 16.80
CA VAL A 194 -5.60 10.62 17.42
C VAL A 194 -5.14 11.93 16.81
N ARG A 195 -5.15 13.02 17.59
CA ARG A 195 -4.59 14.31 17.16
C ARG A 195 -3.09 14.29 17.31
N TYR A 196 -2.38 14.19 16.19
CA TYR A 196 -0.94 14.30 16.15
C TYR A 196 -0.53 15.73 15.81
N ALA A 197 0.34 16.33 16.62
CA ALA A 197 0.65 17.77 16.54
C ALA A 197 1.12 18.28 15.16
N SER A 198 1.65 17.39 14.31
CA SER A 198 2.15 17.74 12.98
C SER A 198 1.29 17.24 11.81
N ILE A 199 0.21 16.50 12.05
CA ILE A 199 -0.63 15.92 10.99
C ILE A 199 -2.08 16.30 11.28
N GLU A 200 -2.65 17.20 10.47
CA GLU A 200 -4.07 17.62 10.54
C GLU A 200 -5.05 16.51 10.18
N ALA A 201 -4.58 15.36 9.71
CA ALA A 201 -5.42 14.22 9.39
C ALA A 201 -5.77 13.42 10.66
N GLU A 202 -7.06 13.26 10.88
CA GLU A 202 -7.66 12.46 11.93
C GLU A 202 -7.55 10.97 11.54
N PHE A 203 -6.57 10.27 12.12
CA PHE A 203 -6.38 8.83 11.94
C PHE A 203 -6.80 8.07 13.20
N LEU A 204 -7.37 6.88 13.02
CA LEU A 204 -7.59 5.95 14.12
C LEU A 204 -6.25 5.39 14.61
N TYR A 205 -6.16 5.03 15.90
CA TYR A 205 -4.93 4.47 16.49
C TYR A 205 -4.45 3.20 15.75
N THR A 206 -5.40 2.40 15.24
CA THR A 206 -5.16 1.21 14.43
C THR A 206 -4.52 1.52 13.08
N GLU A 207 -4.96 2.60 12.42
CA GLU A 207 -4.48 3.04 11.11
C GLU A 207 -3.11 3.72 11.16
N TYR A 208 -2.70 4.17 12.35
CA TYR A 208 -1.41 4.83 12.52
C TYR A 208 -0.24 3.86 12.23
N PRO A 209 0.79 4.24 11.45
CA PRO A 209 1.96 3.40 11.23
C PRO A 209 2.70 3.14 12.56
N ALA A 210 3.33 1.96 12.68
CA ALA A 210 4.07 1.55 13.88
C ALA A 210 5.14 2.57 14.29
N THR A 211 5.83 3.16 13.31
CA THR A 211 6.77 4.28 13.48
C THR A 211 6.11 5.61 13.09
N THR A 212 6.12 6.58 13.99
CA THR A 212 5.43 7.87 13.81
C THR A 212 6.32 8.96 13.20
N SER A 213 7.64 8.74 13.16
CA SER A 213 8.61 9.73 12.65
C SER A 213 9.76 9.05 11.93
N MET A 214 10.21 9.60 10.80
CA MET A 214 11.38 9.15 10.02
C MET A 214 12.72 9.23 10.80
N SER A 215 12.75 9.91 11.95
CA SER A 215 13.96 10.01 12.79
C SER A 215 14.52 8.65 13.20
N TYR A 216 13.69 7.59 13.27
CA TYR A 216 14.16 6.24 13.54
C TYR A 216 15.23 5.76 12.55
N MET A 217 15.13 6.11 11.26
CA MET A 217 16.10 5.69 10.25
C MET A 217 17.48 6.31 10.50
N ILE A 218 17.49 7.59 10.88
CA ILE A 218 18.71 8.32 11.18
C ILE A 218 19.37 7.73 12.44
N CYS A 219 18.57 7.48 13.48
CA CYS A 219 19.06 6.87 14.72
C CYS A 219 19.59 5.44 14.50
N ALA A 220 18.92 4.63 13.69
CA ALA A 220 19.36 3.30 13.33
C ALA A 220 20.69 3.33 12.56
N LEU A 221 20.82 4.21 11.56
CA LEU A 221 22.05 4.35 10.79
C LEU A 221 23.24 4.76 11.66
N PHE A 222 23.05 5.75 12.53
CA PHE A 222 24.11 6.18 13.45
C PHE A 222 24.47 5.10 14.47
N SER A 223 23.47 4.39 15.02
CA SER A 223 23.72 3.30 15.97
C SER A 223 24.54 2.18 15.33
N LEU A 224 24.17 1.77 14.11
CA LEU A 224 24.91 0.77 13.34
C LEU A 224 26.34 1.24 13.02
N THR A 225 26.50 2.51 12.64
CA THR A 225 27.83 3.06 12.32
C THR A 225 28.74 3.05 13.56
N SER A 226 28.25 3.50 14.71
CA SER A 226 28.99 3.44 15.99
C SER A 226 29.36 2.00 16.38
N MET A 227 28.46 1.04 16.14
CA MET A 227 28.72 -0.37 16.45
C MET A 227 29.76 -1.00 15.51
N VAL A 228 29.69 -0.71 14.21
CA VAL A 228 30.69 -1.16 13.22
C VAL A 228 32.07 -0.62 13.57
N VAL A 229 32.16 0.64 14.00
CA VAL A 229 33.42 1.23 14.48
C VAL A 229 33.97 0.46 15.68
N ALA A 230 33.14 0.15 16.67
CA ALA A 230 33.57 -0.61 17.85
C ALA A 230 34.11 -1.98 17.44
N GLU A 231 33.41 -2.70 16.55
CA GLU A 231 33.81 -4.02 16.08
C GLU A 231 35.12 -3.99 15.26
N VAL A 232 35.25 -3.02 14.34
CA VAL A 232 36.49 -2.83 13.56
C VAL A 232 37.66 -2.49 14.49
N SER A 233 37.44 -1.65 15.50
CA SER A 233 38.47 -1.31 16.49
C SER A 233 38.92 -2.53 17.30
N ILE A 234 37.98 -3.35 17.78
CA ILE A 234 38.29 -4.60 18.49
C ILE A 234 39.13 -5.54 17.61
N ARG A 235 38.72 -5.70 16.35
CA ARG A 235 39.37 -6.60 15.40
C ARG A 235 40.78 -6.15 15.03
N ASP A 236 40.94 -4.89 14.66
CA ASP A 236 42.19 -4.37 14.08
C ASP A 236 43.29 -4.27 15.14
N TRP A 237 42.93 -3.98 16.39
CA TRP A 237 43.87 -3.91 17.52
C TRP A 237 44.11 -5.26 18.21
N LYS A 238 43.45 -6.34 17.75
CA LYS A 238 43.53 -7.70 18.34
C LYS A 238 43.34 -7.69 19.85
N LEU A 239 42.43 -6.85 20.33
CA LEU A 239 42.21 -6.66 21.75
C LEU A 239 41.74 -7.97 22.36
N GLN A 240 42.57 -8.51 23.23
CA GLN A 240 42.17 -9.63 24.09
C GLN A 240 41.54 -9.04 25.35
N PRO A 241 40.51 -9.69 25.92
CA PRO A 241 39.94 -9.26 27.18
C PRO A 241 41.07 -9.16 28.23
N SER A 242 41.18 -8.00 28.87
CA SER A 242 42.26 -7.65 29.80
C SER A 242 42.27 -8.48 31.08
N SER A 243 41.24 -9.29 31.32
CA SER A 243 41.18 -10.22 32.45
C SER A 243 40.57 -11.56 32.06
N ASP A 244 41.24 -12.66 32.43
CA ASP A 244 40.72 -14.05 32.35
C ASP A 244 39.45 -14.23 33.19
N VAL A 245 39.20 -13.31 34.13
CA VAL A 245 37.94 -13.23 34.87
C VAL A 245 37.05 -12.27 34.10
N TRP A 246 35.97 -12.80 33.53
CA TRP A 246 34.90 -12.00 32.95
C TRP A 246 34.52 -10.94 33.99
N SER A 247 34.70 -9.66 33.65
CA SER A 247 34.27 -8.57 34.52
C SER A 247 32.83 -8.84 34.90
N VAL A 248 32.48 -8.77 36.19
CA VAL A 248 31.11 -9.00 36.67
C VAL A 248 30.10 -8.19 35.85
N GLY A 249 30.50 -7.02 35.35
CA GLY A 249 29.70 -6.20 34.44
C GLY A 249 29.46 -6.83 33.05
N GLN A 250 30.45 -7.51 32.46
CA GLN A 250 30.31 -8.22 31.19
C GLN A 250 29.38 -9.44 31.33
N ILE A 251 29.53 -10.20 32.42
CA ILE A 251 28.63 -11.33 32.69
C ILE A 251 27.19 -10.83 32.84
N ILE A 252 26.97 -9.78 33.64
CA ILE A 252 25.63 -9.21 33.84
C ILE A 252 25.04 -8.70 32.52
N ALA A 253 25.82 -7.97 31.71
CA ALA A 253 25.36 -7.46 30.43
C ALA A 253 24.98 -8.59 29.45
N ILE A 254 25.76 -9.68 29.41
CA ILE A 254 25.48 -10.84 28.58
C ILE A 254 24.25 -11.58 29.07
N VAL A 255 24.13 -11.82 30.39
CA VAL A 255 22.94 -12.47 30.98
C VAL A 255 21.69 -11.66 30.72
N VAL A 256 21.74 -10.33 30.88
CA VAL A 256 20.62 -9.43 30.61
C VAL A 256 20.25 -9.43 29.12
N ALA A 257 21.23 -9.37 28.22
CA ALA A 257 20.99 -9.39 26.79
C ALA A 257 20.35 -10.71 26.33
N VAL A 258 20.89 -11.84 26.82
CA VAL A 258 20.36 -13.18 26.55
C VAL A 258 18.96 -13.35 27.11
N ALA A 259 18.70 -12.93 28.35
CA ALA A 259 17.37 -12.97 28.95
C ALA A 259 16.36 -12.10 28.20
N SER A 260 16.78 -10.91 27.76
CA SER A 260 15.93 -10.01 26.96
C SER A 260 15.62 -10.60 25.59
N PHE A 261 16.60 -11.25 24.95
CA PHE A 261 16.43 -11.94 23.67
C PHE A 261 15.46 -13.12 23.78
N PHE A 262 15.62 -13.99 24.78
CA PHE A 262 14.70 -15.10 25.01
C PHE A 262 13.29 -14.64 25.35
N ARG A 263 13.16 -13.58 26.14
CA ARG A 263 11.86 -12.98 26.44
C ARG A 263 11.19 -12.41 25.20
N ALA A 264 11.94 -11.74 24.32
CA ALA A 264 11.41 -11.25 23.06
C ALA A 264 10.91 -12.42 22.19
N ILE A 265 11.74 -13.46 22.00
CA ILE A 265 11.34 -14.67 21.26
C ILE A 265 10.06 -15.29 21.84
N TRP A 266 9.98 -15.42 23.17
CA TRP A 266 8.81 -15.98 23.83
C TRP A 266 7.54 -15.15 23.59
N SER A 267 7.63 -13.82 23.67
CA SER A 267 6.52 -12.92 23.35
C SER A 267 6.07 -13.04 21.89
N PHE A 268 7.01 -13.22 20.96
CA PHE A 268 6.68 -13.45 19.55
C PHE A 268 6.08 -14.83 19.28
N GLN A 269 6.44 -15.85 20.07
CA GLN A 269 5.97 -17.22 19.87
C GLN A 269 4.45 -17.36 20.06
N GLY A 270 3.83 -16.53 20.92
CA GLY A 270 2.38 -16.45 21.05
C GLY A 270 1.69 -15.95 19.78
N PHE A 271 2.28 -14.98 19.10
CA PHE A 271 1.78 -14.40 17.85
C PHE A 271 1.74 -15.44 16.72
N PHE A 272 2.74 -16.33 16.67
CA PHE A 272 2.85 -17.36 15.63
C PHE A 272 2.00 -18.61 15.89
N ASN A 273 1.49 -18.80 17.11
CA ASN A 273 0.65 -19.95 17.44
C ASN A 273 -0.85 -19.72 17.12
N GLU A 274 -1.29 -18.47 16.95
CA GLU A 274 -2.69 -18.15 16.62
C GLU A 274 -2.98 -18.21 15.11
N GLU A 275 -1.97 -18.01 14.24
CA GLU A 275 -2.11 -18.18 12.80
C GLU A 275 -1.73 -19.60 12.34
N ASN A 276 -2.73 -20.49 12.25
CA ASN A 276 -2.60 -21.89 11.82
C ASN A 276 -2.07 -22.13 10.38
N GLU A 277 -1.50 -21.13 9.69
CA GLU A 277 -1.05 -21.27 8.30
C GLU A 277 0.48 -21.48 8.13
N TYR A 278 1.29 -21.21 9.16
CA TYR A 278 2.73 -21.50 9.15
C TYR A 278 3.11 -22.52 10.23
N THR A 279 3.61 -23.68 9.79
CA THR A 279 3.81 -24.84 10.67
C THR A 279 4.93 -24.69 11.72
N SER A 280 5.81 -23.68 11.62
CA SER A 280 6.77 -23.32 12.68
C SER A 280 7.60 -22.06 12.34
N PHE A 281 8.10 -21.33 13.35
CA PHE A 281 9.03 -20.17 13.21
C PHE A 281 10.30 -20.45 12.36
N PRO A 282 10.93 -21.64 12.42
CA PRO A 282 12.01 -22.02 11.51
C PRO A 282 11.63 -21.97 10.02
N ASP A 283 10.40 -22.35 9.65
CA ASP A 283 9.96 -22.36 8.25
C ASP A 283 9.87 -20.96 7.67
N LEU A 284 9.48 -19.96 8.48
CA LEU A 284 9.43 -18.55 8.07
C LEU A 284 10.83 -17.97 7.84
N ILE A 285 11.77 -18.24 8.76
CA ILE A 285 13.17 -17.83 8.61
C ILE A 285 13.79 -18.51 7.38
N PHE A 286 13.50 -19.79 7.16
CA PHE A 286 13.98 -20.51 5.99
C PHE A 286 13.40 -19.93 4.68
N THR A 287 12.12 -19.55 4.68
CA THR A 287 11.44 -18.96 3.51
C THR A 287 11.93 -17.53 3.22
N LEU A 288 12.19 -16.72 4.25
CA LEU A 288 12.72 -15.37 4.12
C LEU A 288 14.19 -15.33 3.68
N LEU A 289 15.02 -16.23 4.21
CA LEU A 289 16.45 -16.27 3.93
C LEU A 289 16.81 -17.09 2.68
N TRP A 290 15.98 -18.08 2.32
CA TRP A 290 16.17 -18.93 1.14
C TRP A 290 14.86 -19.00 0.35
N GLY A 291 14.61 -17.98 -0.46
CA GLY A 291 13.46 -17.93 -1.38
C GLY A 291 13.45 -19.11 -2.35
N GLY A 292 12.75 -20.18 -1.99
CA GLY A 292 12.64 -21.42 -2.75
C GLY A 292 11.18 -21.83 -2.86
N GLN A 293 10.60 -21.64 -4.05
CA GLN A 293 9.32 -22.22 -4.45
C GLN A 293 9.39 -23.75 -4.30
N ARG A 294 8.63 -24.32 -3.35
CA ARG A 294 8.26 -25.74 -3.41
C ARG A 294 6.91 -25.86 -4.11
N ASP A 295 6.90 -26.56 -5.23
CA ASP A 295 5.68 -27.07 -5.85
C ASP A 295 4.96 -27.99 -4.87
N ARG A 296 3.76 -27.59 -4.44
CA ARG A 296 2.86 -28.41 -3.63
C ARG A 296 1.99 -29.25 -4.56
N GLN A 297 2.35 -30.52 -4.75
CA GLN A 297 1.37 -31.56 -5.05
C GLN A 297 0.69 -31.96 -3.73
N ARG A 298 -0.62 -31.73 -3.59
CA ARG A 298 -1.45 -32.37 -2.56
C ARG A 298 -2.02 -33.68 -3.14
N PRO A 299 -2.00 -34.79 -2.41
CA PRO A 299 -2.74 -35.98 -2.77
C PRO A 299 -4.24 -35.79 -2.46
N SER A 300 -5.08 -36.17 -3.41
CA SER A 300 -6.52 -36.32 -3.22
C SER A 300 -6.80 -37.37 -2.16
N ARG A 301 -7.67 -37.04 -1.22
CA ARG A 301 -8.18 -37.97 -0.21
C ARG A 301 -9.66 -38.18 -0.48
N ASP A 302 -9.95 -39.20 -1.29
CA ASP A 302 -11.27 -39.82 -1.36
C ASP A 302 -11.50 -40.61 -0.08
N GLY A 303 -12.74 -40.61 0.41
CA GLY A 303 -13.13 -41.30 1.63
C GLY A 303 -14.62 -41.13 1.87
N ASP A 304 -15.38 -42.03 1.25
CA ASP A 304 -16.81 -42.23 1.38
C ASP A 304 -17.28 -42.43 2.83
N GLY A 305 -18.51 -42.02 3.10
CA GLY A 305 -19.20 -42.24 4.36
C GLY A 305 -20.71 -42.00 4.21
N GLU A 306 -21.38 -42.89 3.49
CA GLU A 306 -22.84 -43.08 3.59
C GLU A 306 -23.22 -43.48 5.02
N GLN A 307 -24.23 -42.81 5.59
CA GLN A 307 -25.20 -43.47 6.46
C GLN A 307 -26.58 -42.83 6.30
N MET A 308 -27.51 -43.66 5.82
CA MET A 308 -28.94 -43.43 5.74
C MET A 308 -29.66 -43.79 7.06
N GLU A 309 -30.93 -43.39 7.09
CA GLU A 309 -32.06 -43.81 7.94
C GLU A 309 -32.25 -43.02 9.26
N GLY A 310 -33.42 -42.45 9.55
CA GLY A 310 -34.70 -42.51 8.84
C GLY A 310 -35.82 -41.80 9.60
N SER A 311 -36.99 -41.72 8.93
CA SER A 311 -38.38 -41.60 9.45
C SER A 311 -38.71 -40.38 10.33
N GLU A 312 -39.86 -39.70 10.25
CA GLU A 312 -41.22 -40.10 9.87
C GLU A 312 -42.14 -38.85 9.79
N GLN A 313 -43.16 -38.93 8.92
CA GLN A 313 -44.53 -38.38 9.04
C GLN A 313 -44.85 -36.86 8.97
N GLN A 314 -45.37 -36.50 7.78
CA GLN A 314 -46.55 -35.67 7.43
C GLN A 314 -47.74 -35.65 8.43
N PRO A 315 -48.87 -34.87 8.27
CA PRO A 315 -49.30 -34.02 7.13
C PRO A 315 -50.07 -32.68 7.43
N VAL A 316 -50.23 -31.86 6.38
CA VAL A 316 -51.45 -31.13 5.87
C VAL A 316 -52.23 -30.16 6.78
N LEU A 317 -52.35 -28.88 6.36
CA LEU A 317 -53.64 -28.17 6.14
C LEU A 317 -53.46 -26.73 5.61
N ALA A 318 -54.03 -26.48 4.42
CA ALA A 318 -54.61 -25.22 3.95
C ALA A 318 -55.89 -25.63 3.16
N PRO A 319 -56.83 -24.75 2.76
CA PRO A 319 -56.92 -23.29 2.89
C PRO A 319 -58.31 -22.80 3.39
N THR A 320 -58.44 -21.49 3.65
CA THR A 320 -59.78 -20.86 3.71
C THR A 320 -59.78 -19.50 3.00
N LEU A 321 -60.52 -19.45 1.89
CA LEU A 321 -61.11 -18.26 1.28
C LEU A 321 -62.10 -17.59 2.23
N VAL A 322 -62.21 -16.25 2.24
CA VAL A 322 -63.48 -15.49 2.27
C VAL A 322 -63.25 -14.05 1.74
N ASP A 323 -64.20 -13.62 0.91
CA ASP A 323 -64.64 -12.28 0.45
C ASP A 323 -64.15 -11.05 1.23
N GLY A 324 -63.92 -9.85 0.65
CA GLY A 324 -64.63 -9.16 -0.42
C GLY A 324 -65.54 -8.06 0.16
N ARG A 325 -65.09 -6.78 0.15
CA ARG A 325 -65.92 -5.54 -0.02
C ARG A 325 -65.15 -4.23 0.24
N LEU A 326 -65.20 -3.34 -0.77
CA LEU A 326 -65.14 -1.87 -0.71
C LEU A 326 -66.30 -1.31 0.17
N PRO A 327 -66.25 -0.06 0.72
CA PRO A 327 -66.30 1.16 -0.09
C PRO A 327 -65.70 2.49 0.46
N SER A 328 -65.60 3.45 -0.49
CA SER A 328 -65.87 4.91 -0.41
C SER A 328 -64.94 5.90 0.33
N LEU A 329 -64.30 6.75 -0.50
CA LEU A 329 -64.02 8.19 -0.31
C LEU A 329 -65.35 8.98 -0.15
N PRO A 330 -65.38 10.16 0.53
CA PRO A 330 -64.90 11.47 0.01
C PRO A 330 -64.29 12.35 1.13
N GLY A 331 -63.71 13.54 0.95
CA GLY A 331 -63.63 14.51 -0.13
C GLY A 331 -62.89 15.77 0.37
N ASP A 332 -62.59 16.66 -0.57
CA ASP A 332 -61.81 17.90 -0.44
C ASP A 332 -62.27 18.89 0.63
N THR A 333 -61.32 19.65 1.21
CA THR A 333 -61.46 21.12 1.40
C THR A 333 -60.16 21.80 1.86
N ILE A 334 -59.58 22.64 0.99
CA ILE A 334 -58.78 23.85 1.28
C ILE A 334 -59.82 25.00 1.21
N PRO A 335 -59.81 26.11 2.01
CA PRO A 335 -58.69 27.04 2.07
C PRO A 335 -58.56 27.96 3.33
N THR A 336 -57.56 28.85 3.23
CA THR A 336 -57.41 30.21 3.80
C THR A 336 -56.68 30.43 5.14
N SER A 337 -55.52 31.09 4.97
CA SER A 337 -54.83 31.99 5.90
C SER A 337 -55.71 33.20 6.27
N PRO A 338 -55.47 33.87 7.42
CA PRO A 338 -54.72 35.12 7.36
C PRO A 338 -53.76 35.38 8.55
N GLN A 339 -52.83 36.30 8.27
CA GLN A 339 -51.84 36.95 9.14
C GLN A 339 -52.41 37.52 10.46
N ALA A 340 -51.59 37.54 11.51
CA ALA A 340 -51.55 38.66 12.47
C ALA A 340 -50.25 38.68 13.31
N HIS A 341 -49.61 39.85 13.31
CA HIS A 341 -48.57 40.30 14.21
C HIS A 341 -48.93 40.12 15.70
N LYS A 342 -47.93 39.80 16.54
CA LYS A 342 -47.79 40.46 17.84
C LYS A 342 -46.36 40.39 18.39
N GLN A 343 -45.77 41.58 18.55
CA GLN A 343 -44.68 41.88 19.46
C GLN A 343 -45.07 41.55 20.89
N LEU A 344 -44.10 41.07 21.69
CA LEU A 344 -44.02 41.38 23.11
C LEU A 344 -42.57 41.20 23.57
N ASP A 345 -41.94 42.34 23.85
CA ASP A 345 -40.72 42.50 24.59
C ASP A 345 -40.90 42.02 26.04
N THR A 346 -39.92 41.35 26.63
CA THR A 346 -39.49 41.63 28.02
C THR A 346 -38.09 41.07 28.30
N GLU A 347 -37.15 42.01 28.38
CA GLU A 347 -36.08 42.13 29.40
C GLU A 347 -35.56 40.87 30.12
N TYR A 348 -34.27 40.58 29.92
CA TYR A 348 -33.37 40.45 31.07
C TYR A 348 -31.95 40.92 30.70
N SER A 349 -31.57 42.07 31.27
CA SER A 349 -30.21 42.61 31.28
C SER A 349 -29.36 41.88 32.33
N SER A 350 -28.09 41.63 32.01
CA SER A 350 -26.97 42.03 32.87
C SER A 350 -25.63 41.82 32.16
N GLU A 351 -25.15 42.96 31.64
CA GLU A 351 -23.78 43.46 31.62
C GLU A 351 -22.68 42.62 32.29
N SER A 352 -21.59 42.42 31.56
CA SER A 352 -20.27 42.76 32.11
C SER A 352 -19.37 43.38 31.02
N ASN A 353 -18.85 44.54 31.37
CA ASN A 353 -18.09 45.54 30.64
C ASN A 353 -16.70 45.14 30.14
N GLN A 354 -16.38 45.57 28.91
CA GLN A 354 -15.20 46.36 28.43
C GLN A 354 -13.74 45.92 28.73
N PRO A 355 -12.71 46.52 28.09
CA PRO A 355 -12.63 47.12 26.76
C PRO A 355 -11.39 46.69 25.93
N SER A 356 -11.45 47.13 24.68
CA SER A 356 -10.48 47.22 23.59
C SER A 356 -9.00 47.54 23.91
N ARG A 357 -8.17 47.16 22.92
CA ARG A 357 -7.01 47.90 22.34
C ARG A 357 -5.62 47.42 22.80
N VAL A 358 -4.73 47.22 21.82
CA VAL A 358 -3.27 47.53 21.76
C VAL A 358 -2.70 46.73 20.56
N GLU A 359 -2.54 47.39 19.41
CA GLU A 359 -1.28 47.90 18.85
C GLU A 359 -0.48 46.86 18.04
N VAL A 360 -0.45 47.12 16.74
CA VAL A 360 0.44 46.51 15.75
C VAL A 360 1.82 47.13 15.93
N LEU A 361 2.73 46.40 16.56
CA LEU A 361 4.16 46.71 16.56
C LEU A 361 4.77 46.32 15.21
N LYS A 362 4.97 47.32 14.35
CA LYS A 362 5.96 47.29 13.26
C LYS A 362 7.33 47.50 13.87
N GLU A 363 8.10 46.43 14.02
CA GLU A 363 9.52 46.54 14.36
C GLU A 363 10.37 46.67 13.10
N LYS A 364 11.25 47.66 13.15
CA LYS A 364 12.20 48.08 12.11
C LYS A 364 13.33 47.06 11.99
N LEU A 365 13.49 46.43 10.82
CA LEU A 365 14.76 45.83 10.43
C LEU A 365 15.68 46.91 9.82
N PRO A 366 16.98 46.98 10.19
CA PRO A 366 17.93 47.85 9.50
C PRO A 366 18.40 47.24 8.18
N GLU A 367 18.21 47.97 7.10
CA GLU A 367 18.96 47.82 5.85
C GLU A 367 20.43 48.18 6.09
N THR A 368 21.34 47.23 5.93
CA THR A 368 22.72 47.51 5.49
C THR A 368 23.30 46.30 4.76
N PHE A 369 24.06 46.58 3.70
CA PHE A 369 24.84 45.69 2.84
C PHE A 369 24.11 44.95 1.71
N ARG A 370 23.85 45.73 0.65
CA ARG A 370 23.91 45.29 -0.75
C ARG A 370 25.37 45.42 -1.24
N ASP A 371 25.71 44.59 -2.21
CA ASP A 371 26.91 44.60 -3.07
C ASP A 371 28.19 43.94 -2.51
N ARG A 372 28.40 42.68 -2.91
CA ARG A 372 29.64 42.17 -3.55
C ARG A 372 29.58 40.65 -3.76
N ASP A 373 29.41 40.26 -5.01
CA ASP A 373 30.11 39.14 -5.66
C ASP A 373 30.71 39.73 -6.96
N PRO A 374 31.86 39.27 -7.50
CA PRO A 374 32.39 37.90 -7.42
C PRO A 374 33.90 37.80 -7.12
N TRP A 375 34.31 36.73 -6.43
CA TRP A 375 35.72 36.30 -6.42
C TRP A 375 35.91 35.09 -7.34
N LEU A 376 36.60 35.34 -8.46
CA LEU A 376 37.37 34.35 -9.20
C LEU A 376 38.44 33.77 -8.26
N TYR A 377 38.54 32.45 -8.18
CA TYR A 377 39.78 31.80 -7.76
C TYR A 377 40.56 31.36 -8.99
N THR A 378 41.74 31.98 -9.11
CA THR A 378 42.88 31.61 -9.92
C THR A 378 43.41 30.23 -9.52
N THR A 379 43.62 29.35 -10.50
CA THR A 379 44.44 28.15 -10.36
C THR A 379 45.77 28.37 -11.09
N GLU A 380 46.83 28.62 -10.35
CA GLU A 380 48.22 28.44 -10.79
C GLU A 380 49.00 27.96 -9.56
N GLU A 381 49.45 26.71 -9.59
CA GLU A 381 50.76 26.35 -9.07
C GLU A 381 51.23 25.07 -9.78
N ASP A 382 52.25 25.26 -10.59
CA ASP A 382 53.12 24.25 -11.16
C ASP A 382 53.89 23.52 -10.05
N THR A 383 54.05 22.21 -10.17
CA THR A 383 55.38 21.56 -10.09
C THR A 383 55.34 20.12 -10.60
N PRO A 384 56.49 19.57 -11.07
CA PRO A 384 56.52 18.52 -12.07
C PRO A 384 56.86 17.12 -11.54
N GLY A 385 56.42 16.11 -12.29
CA GLY A 385 57.28 14.99 -12.66
C GLY A 385 57.00 13.62 -12.04
N SER A 386 57.09 12.61 -12.93
CA SER A 386 57.36 11.18 -12.67
C SER A 386 56.15 10.34 -12.18
N ARG A 387 55.77 9.20 -12.78
CA ARG A 387 56.35 8.31 -13.80
C ARG A 387 55.25 7.35 -14.28
N ASN A 388 55.44 6.86 -15.51
CA ASN A 388 54.65 5.86 -16.23
C ASN A 388 54.41 4.56 -15.45
N LEU A 389 53.17 4.05 -15.52
CA LEU A 389 52.84 2.62 -15.38
C LEU A 389 51.44 2.36 -15.96
N THR A 390 51.35 2.20 -17.27
CA THR A 390 50.21 1.56 -17.93
C THR A 390 50.72 0.83 -19.17
N GLN A 391 51.09 -0.43 -18.99
CA GLN A 391 51.17 -1.41 -20.07
C GLN A 391 50.71 -2.76 -19.54
N SER A 392 50.00 -3.47 -20.41
CA SER A 392 49.59 -4.88 -20.33
C SER A 392 48.21 -5.17 -19.73
N LEU A 393 47.20 -5.28 -20.61
CA LEU A 393 46.39 -6.48 -20.81
C LEU A 393 45.29 -6.20 -21.84
N ASN A 394 45.63 -6.34 -23.13
CA ASN A 394 44.67 -6.49 -24.22
C ASN A 394 44.94 -7.83 -24.90
N HIS A 395 44.03 -8.81 -24.70
CA HIS A 395 43.90 -9.97 -25.56
C HIS A 395 42.46 -10.03 -26.10
N PRO A 396 42.27 -10.15 -27.43
CA PRO A 396 40.95 -10.34 -28.01
C PRO A 396 40.54 -11.82 -27.93
N ILE A 397 39.37 -12.10 -27.37
CA ILE A 397 38.75 -13.43 -27.39
C ILE A 397 38.05 -13.62 -28.75
N ASN A 398 38.39 -14.72 -29.40
CA ASN A 398 37.93 -15.13 -30.72
C ASN A 398 36.50 -15.72 -30.65
N PRO A 399 35.48 -15.19 -31.37
CA PRO A 399 34.09 -15.64 -31.24
C PRO A 399 33.75 -17.00 -31.91
N ARG A 400 34.75 -17.74 -32.43
CA ARG A 400 34.51 -18.96 -33.22
C ARG A 400 34.56 -20.30 -32.46
N GLU A 401 34.87 -20.32 -31.16
CA GLU A 401 34.92 -21.56 -30.38
C GLU A 401 33.69 -21.81 -29.48
N LEU A 402 32.76 -20.85 -29.35
CA LEU A 402 31.57 -21.04 -28.50
C LEU A 402 30.38 -21.71 -29.21
N LEU A 403 30.43 -21.87 -30.53
CA LEU A 403 29.33 -22.42 -31.34
C LEU A 403 29.51 -23.89 -31.76
N GLN A 404 30.56 -24.58 -31.30
CA GLN A 404 30.79 -26.00 -31.61
C GLN A 404 30.50 -26.98 -30.45
N ASN A 405 30.21 -26.49 -29.24
CA ASN A 405 29.95 -27.35 -28.08
C ASN A 405 28.46 -27.54 -27.71
N ILE A 406 27.51 -27.05 -28.51
CA ILE A 406 26.06 -27.23 -28.27
C ILE A 406 25.43 -28.26 -29.24
N SER A 407 26.18 -28.76 -30.23
CA SER A 407 25.66 -29.69 -31.25
C SER A 407 26.09 -31.16 -31.05
N LYS A 408 26.28 -31.63 -29.80
CA LYS A 408 26.76 -33.00 -29.55
C LYS A 408 26.08 -33.81 -28.45
N ASN A 409 24.94 -33.37 -27.90
CA ASN A 409 24.17 -34.17 -26.96
C ASN A 409 22.69 -34.15 -27.35
N HIS A 410 22.29 -34.99 -28.32
CA HIS A 410 20.94 -35.57 -28.42
C HIS A 410 20.87 -36.53 -29.62
N THR A 411 21.47 -37.71 -29.49
CA THR A 411 21.09 -38.87 -30.30
C THR A 411 21.57 -40.12 -29.56
N GLU A 412 20.64 -40.83 -28.92
CA GLU A 412 20.69 -42.27 -28.58
C GLU A 412 19.74 -42.54 -27.41
N ALA A 413 18.57 -43.12 -27.72
CA ALA A 413 17.94 -44.22 -26.99
C ALA A 413 16.48 -44.36 -27.45
N GLN A 414 16.21 -45.34 -28.33
CA GLN A 414 15.24 -46.42 -28.13
C GLN A 414 14.87 -47.08 -29.47
N GLU A 415 15.46 -48.25 -29.72
CA GLU A 415 14.92 -49.30 -30.58
C GLU A 415 14.44 -50.47 -29.72
N GLY A 416 13.16 -50.82 -29.87
CA GLY A 416 12.66 -52.21 -29.95
C GLY A 416 12.02 -52.78 -28.68
N SER A 417 10.93 -53.55 -28.67
CA SER A 417 10.12 -54.27 -29.68
C SER A 417 8.86 -54.84 -28.92
N PRO A 418 8.05 -55.80 -29.41
CA PRO A 418 6.77 -55.63 -30.14
C PRO A 418 5.54 -56.27 -29.43
N ASP A 419 4.42 -56.36 -30.19
CA ASP A 419 3.16 -57.12 -29.97
C ASP A 419 2.14 -56.45 -29.02
N THR A 420 0.91 -56.12 -29.43
CA THR A 420 -0.14 -57.05 -29.89
C THR A 420 -1.17 -56.39 -30.81
N GLU A 421 -1.56 -57.17 -31.82
CA GLU A 421 -2.63 -56.93 -32.80
C GLU A 421 -3.97 -57.55 -32.33
N SER A 422 -5.07 -57.05 -32.90
CA SER A 422 -6.41 -57.66 -33.01
C SER A 422 -7.42 -57.53 -31.87
N ALA A 423 -8.44 -56.68 -32.09
CA ALA A 423 -9.84 -57.14 -32.17
C ALA A 423 -10.76 -56.02 -32.70
N LEU A 424 -11.12 -56.16 -33.98
CA LEU A 424 -12.31 -55.60 -34.61
C LEU A 424 -13.48 -56.57 -34.29
N VAL A 425 -14.67 -56.08 -33.93
CA VAL A 425 -16.01 -56.59 -34.34
C VAL A 425 -17.11 -55.70 -33.73
N ASP A 426 -18.02 -55.29 -34.64
CA ASP A 426 -19.42 -54.90 -34.51
C ASP A 426 -19.99 -54.40 -33.17
N LEU A 427 -20.68 -53.27 -33.25
CA LEU A 427 -22.13 -53.21 -32.97
C LEU A 427 -22.77 -51.99 -33.64
N THR A 428 -23.55 -52.29 -34.66
CA THR A 428 -24.51 -51.40 -35.34
C THR A 428 -25.70 -51.02 -34.46
N ASN A 429 -26.35 -49.93 -34.88
CA ASN A 429 -27.74 -49.53 -34.62
C ASN A 429 -28.07 -48.87 -33.27
N THR A 430 -28.15 -47.53 -33.32
CA THR A 430 -29.37 -46.86 -32.83
C THR A 430 -29.56 -45.55 -33.59
N GLN A 431 -30.47 -45.57 -34.58
CA GLN A 431 -30.96 -44.37 -35.26
C GLN A 431 -31.77 -43.54 -34.25
N SER A 432 -31.30 -42.32 -33.97
CA SER A 432 -32.15 -41.24 -33.48
C SER A 432 -31.98 -40.07 -34.42
N SER A 433 -33.06 -39.76 -35.14
CA SER A 433 -33.16 -38.65 -36.08
C SER A 433 -33.08 -37.32 -35.32
N VAL A 434 -31.87 -36.79 -35.16
CA VAL A 434 -31.65 -35.38 -34.85
C VAL A 434 -31.36 -34.69 -36.17
N THR A 435 -32.33 -33.91 -36.64
CA THR A 435 -32.18 -33.03 -37.79
C THR A 435 -30.96 -32.13 -37.55
N PRO A 436 -29.93 -32.12 -38.43
CA PRO A 436 -28.78 -31.27 -38.24
C PRO A 436 -29.23 -29.82 -38.33
N ARG A 437 -29.20 -29.12 -37.18
CA ARG A 437 -29.39 -27.67 -37.11
C ARG A 437 -28.29 -27.07 -37.99
N LYS A 438 -28.68 -26.57 -39.15
CA LYS A 438 -27.82 -25.90 -40.13
C LYS A 438 -27.14 -24.73 -39.39
N LEU A 439 -25.93 -24.96 -38.87
CA LEU A 439 -25.06 -23.94 -38.28
C LEU A 439 -24.69 -22.99 -39.43
N SER A 440 -25.52 -21.97 -39.65
CA SER A 440 -25.08 -20.81 -40.38
C SER A 440 -23.94 -20.21 -39.56
N HIS A 441 -22.71 -20.35 -40.04
CA HIS A 441 -21.56 -19.60 -39.53
C HIS A 441 -21.83 -18.11 -39.78
N GLN A 442 -22.62 -17.51 -38.90
CA GLN A 442 -22.81 -16.07 -38.84
C GLN A 442 -21.48 -15.48 -38.36
N ALA A 443 -21.01 -14.43 -39.04
CA ALA A 443 -19.78 -13.77 -38.64
C ALA A 443 -19.88 -13.32 -37.17
N PRO A 444 -18.78 -13.39 -36.39
CA PRO A 444 -18.79 -13.00 -34.98
C PRO A 444 -19.32 -11.57 -34.83
N THR A 445 -20.30 -11.40 -33.95
CA THR A 445 -20.94 -10.09 -33.71
C THR A 445 -20.17 -9.34 -32.62
N ARG A 446 -20.14 -8.02 -32.72
CA ARG A 446 -19.55 -7.15 -31.69
C ARG A 446 -20.69 -6.38 -31.03
N ARG A 447 -20.92 -6.60 -29.74
CA ARG A 447 -22.05 -6.01 -29.00
C ARG A 447 -21.56 -5.16 -27.85
N ALA A 448 -22.11 -3.95 -27.71
CA ALA A 448 -21.78 -3.04 -26.61
C ALA A 448 -23.04 -2.58 -25.88
N LEU A 449 -23.08 -2.75 -24.56
CA LEU A 449 -24.10 -2.23 -23.66
C LEU A 449 -23.52 -1.04 -22.89
N LEU A 450 -24.12 0.13 -23.05
CA LEU A 450 -23.66 1.38 -22.45
C LEU A 450 -24.72 1.91 -21.49
N ILE A 451 -24.32 2.10 -20.23
CA ILE A 451 -25.19 2.48 -19.13
C ILE A 451 -24.77 3.85 -18.61
N ALA A 452 -25.71 4.79 -18.54
CA ALA A 452 -25.50 6.07 -17.86
C ALA A 452 -26.31 6.08 -16.57
N GLY A 453 -25.63 6.25 -15.44
CA GLY A 453 -26.26 6.48 -14.13
C GLY A 453 -26.98 7.83 -14.04
N PRO A 454 -27.49 8.19 -12.85
CA PRO A 454 -28.25 9.42 -12.62
C PRO A 454 -27.52 10.64 -13.19
N SER A 455 -28.24 11.44 -13.97
CA SER A 455 -27.73 12.65 -14.63
C SER A 455 -28.48 13.92 -14.22
N ASP A 456 -29.65 13.77 -13.58
CA ASP A 456 -30.47 14.87 -13.12
C ASP A 456 -30.18 15.14 -11.64
N GLY A 457 -29.81 16.38 -11.32
CA GLY A 457 -29.59 16.84 -9.94
C GLY A 457 -30.86 16.86 -9.08
N LYS A 458 -31.86 16.03 -9.39
CA LYS A 458 -33.10 15.81 -8.63
C LYS A 458 -32.90 14.87 -7.44
N THR A 459 -31.84 14.05 -7.46
CA THR A 459 -31.42 13.39 -6.22
C THR A 459 -31.04 14.48 -5.21
N SER A 460 -31.52 14.35 -3.97
CA SER A 460 -31.35 15.32 -2.87
C SER A 460 -29.88 15.71 -2.60
N HIS A 461 -28.93 14.98 -3.17
CA HIS A 461 -27.51 15.14 -2.99
C HIS A 461 -26.81 16.05 -4.02
N ASN A 462 -27.53 16.76 -4.90
CA ASN A 462 -26.93 17.66 -5.90
C ASN A 462 -25.85 16.95 -6.76
N LEU A 463 -25.99 15.63 -6.92
CA LEU A 463 -25.10 14.77 -7.68
C LEU A 463 -25.22 15.15 -9.16
N SER A 464 -24.08 15.34 -9.79
CA SER A 464 -23.92 16.31 -10.88
C SER A 464 -24.26 15.81 -12.28
N GLY A 465 -25.06 16.62 -13.01
CA GLY A 465 -24.86 16.99 -14.42
C GLY A 465 -25.04 15.91 -15.50
N HIS A 466 -25.21 16.35 -16.75
CA HIS A 466 -25.31 15.48 -17.94
C HIS A 466 -24.01 14.67 -18.27
N GLY A 467 -23.02 14.64 -17.37
CA GLY A 467 -21.70 14.04 -17.60
C GLY A 467 -21.76 12.57 -18.02
N PRO A 468 -22.43 11.69 -17.25
CA PRO A 468 -22.58 10.29 -17.61
C PRO A 468 -23.16 10.04 -19.01
N LYS A 469 -24.16 10.84 -19.40
CA LYS A 469 -24.77 10.76 -20.73
C LYS A 469 -23.82 11.19 -21.84
N ASN A 470 -23.04 12.25 -21.63
CA ASN A 470 -22.03 12.69 -22.59
C ASN A 470 -20.94 11.64 -22.78
N ASP A 471 -20.54 10.99 -21.69
CA ASP A 471 -19.56 9.92 -21.72
C ASP A 471 -20.06 8.70 -22.49
N VAL A 472 -21.31 8.26 -22.25
CA VAL A 472 -21.96 7.20 -23.03
C VAL A 472 -22.05 7.57 -24.51
N ASN A 473 -22.35 8.82 -24.85
CA ASN A 473 -22.38 9.26 -26.24
C ASN A 473 -21.00 9.20 -26.89
N LEU A 474 -19.97 9.69 -26.20
CA LEU A 474 -18.58 9.64 -26.68
C LEU A 474 -18.10 8.19 -26.87
N MET A 475 -18.34 7.32 -25.90
CA MET A 475 -17.95 5.90 -26.00
C MET A 475 -18.76 5.15 -27.05
N ALA A 476 -20.02 5.51 -27.29
CA ALA A 476 -20.81 4.92 -28.38
C ALA A 476 -20.19 5.22 -29.76
N GLU A 477 -19.66 6.42 -29.98
CA GLU A 477 -18.96 6.76 -31.22
C GLU A 477 -17.67 5.94 -31.38
N VAL A 478 -16.88 5.83 -30.31
CA VAL A 478 -15.66 5.01 -30.30
C VAL A 478 -16.00 3.55 -30.59
N PHE A 479 -16.97 2.94 -29.91
CA PHE A 479 -17.29 1.52 -30.11
C PHE A 479 -17.88 1.25 -31.51
N ARG A 480 -18.69 2.16 -32.07
CA ARG A 480 -19.15 2.01 -33.47
C ARG A 480 -17.98 1.99 -34.46
N LYS A 481 -16.94 2.79 -34.23
CA LYS A 481 -15.71 2.74 -35.04
C LYS A 481 -15.02 1.37 -34.94
N TYR A 482 -15.07 0.72 -33.78
CA TYR A 482 -14.62 -0.67 -33.56
C TYR A 482 -15.60 -1.75 -34.06
N GLY A 483 -16.66 -1.37 -34.78
CA GLY A 483 -17.62 -2.27 -35.39
C GLY A 483 -18.69 -2.80 -34.44
N PHE A 484 -18.90 -2.18 -33.28
CA PHE A 484 -19.90 -2.61 -32.31
C PHE A 484 -21.32 -2.14 -32.64
N GLU A 485 -22.28 -3.04 -32.47
CA GLU A 485 -23.69 -2.70 -32.29
C GLU A 485 -23.89 -2.18 -30.86
N VAL A 486 -24.34 -0.93 -30.73
CA VAL A 486 -24.42 -0.22 -29.44
C VAL A 486 -25.87 -0.16 -28.95
N THR A 487 -26.12 -0.77 -27.79
CA THR A 487 -27.36 -0.63 -27.02
C THR A 487 -27.11 0.33 -25.84
N LYS A 488 -28.00 1.30 -25.63
CA LYS A 488 -27.90 2.29 -24.55
C LYS A 488 -29.00 2.09 -23.52
N CYS A 489 -28.65 2.15 -22.24
CA CYS A 489 -29.56 2.21 -21.10
C CYS A 489 -29.25 3.50 -20.32
N CYS A 490 -30.01 4.57 -20.56
CA CYS A 490 -29.72 5.91 -20.05
C CYS A 490 -30.99 6.61 -19.56
N ASP A 491 -30.81 7.73 -18.85
CA ASP A 491 -31.89 8.58 -18.35
C ASP A 491 -32.91 7.75 -17.53
N GLU A 492 -34.21 8.06 -17.61
CA GLU A 492 -35.29 7.36 -16.89
C GLU A 492 -35.36 5.85 -17.17
N GLN A 493 -34.67 5.36 -18.20
CA GLN A 493 -34.63 3.93 -18.52
C GLN A 493 -33.55 3.18 -17.75
N ALA A 494 -32.55 3.85 -17.16
CA ALA A 494 -31.46 3.19 -16.42
C ALA A 494 -31.83 2.88 -14.97
N THR A 495 -33.05 2.38 -14.76
CA THR A 495 -33.50 1.84 -13.47
C THR A 495 -32.80 0.52 -13.18
N ARG A 496 -32.77 0.09 -11.92
CA ARG A 496 -32.14 -1.18 -11.54
C ARG A 496 -32.73 -2.35 -12.34
N SER A 497 -34.05 -2.42 -12.38
CA SER A 497 -34.79 -3.49 -13.09
C SER A 497 -34.43 -3.53 -14.57
N ASN A 498 -34.41 -2.37 -15.23
CA ASN A 498 -34.09 -2.28 -16.65
C ASN A 498 -32.61 -2.57 -16.94
N ILE A 499 -31.69 -2.14 -16.07
CA ILE A 499 -30.27 -2.47 -16.20
C ILE A 499 -30.08 -3.99 -16.13
N LEU A 500 -30.67 -4.66 -15.12
CA LEU A 500 -30.60 -6.12 -15.00
C LEU A 500 -31.25 -6.82 -16.19
N ALA A 501 -32.42 -6.37 -16.65
CA ALA A 501 -33.07 -6.92 -17.83
C ALA A 501 -32.23 -6.74 -19.11
N CYS A 502 -31.53 -5.60 -19.25
CA CYS A 502 -30.59 -5.37 -20.35
C CYS A 502 -29.39 -6.32 -20.27
N LEU A 503 -28.81 -6.50 -19.08
CA LEU A 503 -27.70 -7.42 -18.84
C LEU A 503 -28.10 -8.87 -19.17
N ASP A 504 -29.27 -9.31 -18.71
CA ASP A 504 -29.81 -10.64 -18.99
C ASP A 504 -30.08 -10.83 -20.49
N LYS A 505 -30.73 -9.86 -21.13
CA LYS A 505 -30.94 -9.90 -22.59
C LYS A 505 -29.61 -10.04 -23.33
N PHE A 506 -28.59 -9.31 -22.88
CA PHE A 506 -27.25 -9.35 -23.48
C PHE A 506 -26.60 -10.73 -23.37
N VAL A 507 -26.75 -11.43 -22.24
CA VAL A 507 -26.31 -12.82 -22.06
C VAL A 507 -27.01 -13.75 -23.05
N HIS A 508 -28.31 -13.58 -23.26
CA HIS A 508 -29.10 -14.45 -24.13
C HIS A 508 -28.81 -14.26 -25.62
N GLU A 509 -28.44 -13.04 -26.03
CA GLU A 509 -28.15 -12.70 -27.43
C GLU A 509 -26.68 -12.93 -27.83
N THR A 510 -25.81 -13.25 -26.87
CA THR A 510 -24.37 -13.45 -27.10
C THR A 510 -24.05 -14.89 -27.49
N GLU A 511 -23.28 -15.03 -28.56
CA GLU A 511 -22.77 -16.31 -29.06
C GLU A 511 -21.27 -16.51 -28.75
N ALA A 512 -20.75 -17.73 -28.97
CA ALA A 512 -19.39 -18.18 -28.61
C ALA A 512 -18.24 -17.27 -29.07
N GLU A 513 -18.36 -16.72 -30.28
CA GLU A 513 -17.30 -15.94 -30.92
C GLU A 513 -17.55 -14.43 -30.87
N ASP A 514 -18.63 -13.99 -30.22
CA ASP A 514 -18.96 -12.58 -30.09
C ASP A 514 -17.93 -11.84 -29.22
N SER A 515 -17.70 -10.57 -29.53
CA SER A 515 -16.98 -9.65 -28.64
C SER A 515 -17.98 -8.79 -27.88
N VAL A 516 -17.86 -8.77 -26.56
CA VAL A 516 -18.83 -8.11 -25.69
C VAL A 516 -18.19 -7.03 -24.84
N VAL A 517 -18.83 -5.85 -24.82
CA VAL A 517 -18.43 -4.72 -24.00
C VAL A 517 -19.58 -4.25 -23.13
N MET A 518 -19.35 -4.12 -21.82
CA MET A 518 -20.21 -3.36 -20.92
C MET A 518 -19.45 -2.09 -20.51
N TYR A 519 -20.10 -0.95 -20.65
CA TYR A 519 -19.57 0.34 -20.22
C TYR A 519 -20.58 1.03 -19.30
N TYR A 520 -20.14 1.39 -18.10
CA TYR A 520 -20.93 2.17 -17.15
C TYR A 520 -20.24 3.50 -16.89
N SER A 521 -21.03 4.57 -16.85
CA SER A 521 -20.61 5.90 -16.44
C SER A 521 -21.61 6.44 -15.43
N GLY A 522 -21.15 6.90 -14.27
CA GLY A 522 -22.04 7.39 -13.22
C GLY A 522 -21.39 7.35 -11.84
N CYS A 523 -22.21 7.43 -10.80
CA CYS A 523 -21.74 7.29 -9.42
C CYS A 523 -21.60 5.81 -9.04
N GLY A 524 -20.61 5.51 -8.20
CA GLY A 524 -20.52 4.27 -7.45
C GLY A 524 -20.57 4.56 -5.95
N GLY A 525 -20.70 3.50 -5.16
CA GLY A 525 -20.64 3.59 -3.69
C GLY A 525 -20.08 2.32 -3.07
N ARG A 526 -19.81 2.42 -1.77
CA ARG A 526 -19.55 1.27 -0.90
C ARG A 526 -20.68 1.16 0.12
N SER A 527 -21.09 -0.07 0.36
CA SER A 527 -21.96 -0.40 1.48
C SER A 527 -21.12 -1.05 2.56
N VAL A 528 -21.15 -0.48 3.75
CA VAL A 528 -20.65 -1.15 4.96
C VAL A 528 -21.83 -1.85 5.60
N TRP A 529 -21.65 -3.15 5.84
CA TRP A 529 -22.64 -3.93 6.55
C TRP A 529 -22.62 -3.53 8.04
N MET A 530 -23.78 -3.14 8.56
CA MET A 530 -23.97 -2.96 9.98
C MET A 530 -24.89 -4.08 10.49
N PRO A 531 -24.43 -4.96 11.40
CA PRO A 531 -25.31 -5.95 12.03
C PRO A 531 -26.50 -5.26 12.69
N SER A 532 -27.67 -5.88 12.58
CA SER A 532 -28.83 -5.47 13.37
C SER A 532 -28.52 -5.65 14.86
N ARG A 533 -29.01 -4.75 15.73
CA ARG A 533 -28.75 -4.79 17.18
C ARG A 533 -29.10 -6.15 17.81
N ASP A 534 -30.05 -6.88 17.22
CA ASP A 534 -30.58 -8.14 17.74
C ASP A 534 -29.79 -9.39 17.28
N GLU A 535 -28.93 -9.29 16.25
CA GLU A 535 -28.13 -10.42 15.72
C GLU A 535 -26.67 -10.45 16.24
N SER A 536 -26.37 -9.63 17.25
CA SER A 536 -25.02 -9.33 17.76
C SER A 536 -24.34 -10.47 18.55
N PHE A 537 -24.93 -11.67 18.62
CA PHE A 537 -24.51 -12.72 19.56
C PHE A 537 -23.73 -13.92 18.99
N ALA A 538 -23.59 -14.10 17.66
CA ALA A 538 -23.16 -15.41 17.16
C ALA A 538 -22.10 -15.46 16.04
N VAL A 539 -21.55 -14.35 15.56
CA VAL A 539 -20.56 -14.43 14.45
C VAL A 539 -19.29 -13.65 14.79
N GLU A 540 -18.40 -14.34 15.47
CA GLU A 540 -16.98 -13.99 15.68
C GLU A 540 -16.19 -14.21 14.39
N HIS A 541 -16.59 -13.54 13.29
CA HIS A 541 -15.84 -13.58 12.04
C HIS A 541 -15.48 -12.18 11.55
N ASP A 542 -14.17 -12.00 11.44
CA ASP A 542 -13.36 -10.92 10.90
C ASP A 542 -13.66 -10.59 9.43
N TYR A 543 -14.90 -10.17 9.14
CA TYR A 543 -15.29 -9.79 7.81
C TYR A 543 -15.79 -8.35 7.76
N ASP A 544 -14.86 -7.43 7.52
CA ASP A 544 -15.14 -6.12 6.92
C ASP A 544 -15.57 -6.32 5.45
N ILE A 545 -16.78 -6.84 5.24
CA ILE A 545 -17.33 -7.02 3.88
C ILE A 545 -17.94 -5.69 3.43
N SER A 546 -17.07 -4.74 3.10
CA SER A 546 -17.51 -3.61 2.28
C SER A 546 -17.77 -4.11 0.85
N HIS A 547 -19.00 -3.92 0.37
CA HIS A 547 -19.37 -4.28 -1.00
C HIS A 547 -19.44 -3.04 -1.88
N ARG A 548 -18.93 -3.15 -3.11
CA ARG A 548 -19.06 -2.08 -4.11
C ARG A 548 -20.39 -2.17 -4.84
N PHE A 549 -20.94 -1.04 -5.27
CA PHE A 549 -22.14 -1.00 -6.08
C PHE A 549 -22.17 0.17 -7.06
N LEU A 550 -22.94 0.02 -8.14
CA LEU A 550 -23.28 1.07 -9.11
C LEU A 550 -24.66 1.64 -8.78
N LEU A 551 -24.89 2.90 -9.15
CA LEU A 551 -26.15 3.61 -8.92
C LEU A 551 -27.01 3.69 -10.19
N PRO A 552 -28.19 3.04 -10.20
CA PRO A 552 -29.26 3.29 -11.16
C PRO A 552 -29.96 4.63 -10.96
N THR A 553 -30.78 5.06 -11.93
CA THR A 553 -31.54 6.32 -11.87
C THR A 553 -32.70 6.32 -10.89
N ASP A 554 -33.19 5.13 -10.50
CA ASP A 554 -34.21 4.94 -9.46
C ASP A 554 -33.60 4.73 -8.06
N PHE A 555 -32.29 5.01 -7.89
CA PHE A 555 -31.67 5.02 -6.58
C PHE A 555 -32.24 6.12 -5.69
N ASP A 556 -32.80 5.73 -4.55
CA ASP A 556 -33.28 6.63 -3.52
C ASP A 556 -32.43 6.48 -2.26
N ALA A 557 -31.60 7.49 -1.99
CA ALA A 557 -30.75 7.56 -0.81
C ALA A 557 -31.54 7.65 0.50
N ALA A 558 -32.80 8.12 0.46
CA ALA A 558 -33.66 8.18 1.63
C ALA A 558 -34.31 6.82 1.95
N SER A 559 -34.31 5.89 0.99
CA SER A 559 -34.85 4.56 1.22
C SER A 559 -33.89 3.75 2.09
N GLU A 560 -34.42 3.16 3.15
CA GLU A 560 -33.67 2.33 4.12
C GLU A 560 -33.11 1.04 3.47
N TYR A 561 -33.50 0.74 2.23
CA TYR A 561 -33.15 -0.47 1.50
C TYR A 561 -32.41 -0.13 0.20
N PRO A 562 -31.14 -0.52 0.03
CA PRO A 562 -30.43 -0.40 -1.24
C PRO A 562 -30.88 -1.45 -2.28
N SER A 563 -32.13 -1.89 -2.23
CA SER A 563 -32.68 -2.84 -3.23
C SER A 563 -32.67 -2.28 -4.64
N THR A 564 -32.36 -0.99 -4.80
CA THR A 564 -32.24 -0.23 -6.04
C THR A 564 -30.80 -0.10 -6.55
N VAL A 565 -29.77 -0.64 -5.90
CA VAL A 565 -28.39 -0.61 -6.42
C VAL A 565 -28.05 -1.83 -7.30
N ILE A 566 -27.06 -1.69 -8.18
CA ILE A 566 -26.44 -2.85 -8.86
C ILE A 566 -25.20 -3.23 -8.07
N SER A 567 -25.29 -4.31 -7.30
CA SER A 567 -24.22 -4.73 -6.41
C SER A 567 -23.07 -5.41 -7.16
N GLU A 568 -21.87 -5.42 -6.57
CA GLU A 568 -20.73 -6.19 -7.10
C GLU A 568 -21.05 -7.68 -7.29
N PRO A 569 -21.77 -8.36 -6.37
CA PRO A 569 -22.31 -9.70 -6.64
C PRO A 569 -23.19 -9.80 -7.89
N ASP A 570 -24.05 -8.80 -8.16
CA ASP A 570 -24.88 -8.80 -9.38
C ASP A 570 -24.00 -8.75 -10.64
N LEU A 571 -22.97 -7.88 -10.64
CA LEU A 571 -22.02 -7.76 -11.74
C LEU A 571 -21.17 -9.03 -11.94
N LEU A 572 -20.63 -9.61 -10.85
CA LEU A 572 -19.84 -10.83 -10.91
C LEU A 572 -20.65 -12.02 -11.42
N ASN A 573 -21.92 -12.13 -11.00
CA ASN A 573 -22.82 -13.16 -11.53
C ASN A 573 -23.08 -12.96 -13.02
N TRP A 574 -23.33 -11.72 -13.47
CA TRP A 574 -23.48 -11.43 -14.89
C TRP A 574 -22.21 -11.77 -15.68
N GLU A 575 -21.03 -11.38 -15.19
CA GLU A 575 -19.76 -11.72 -15.83
C GLU A 575 -19.57 -13.23 -15.92
N LEU A 576 -19.89 -13.98 -14.85
CA LEU A 576 -19.83 -15.43 -14.85
C LEU A 576 -20.75 -16.03 -15.92
N GLU A 577 -22.02 -15.62 -15.99
CA GLU A 577 -22.95 -16.09 -17.03
C GLU A 577 -22.46 -15.73 -18.44
N MET A 578 -21.91 -14.52 -18.61
CA MET A 578 -21.30 -14.10 -19.87
C MET A 578 -20.09 -14.97 -20.26
N THR A 579 -19.25 -15.39 -19.31
CA THR A 579 -18.09 -16.26 -19.63
C THR A 579 -18.49 -17.64 -20.13
N LYS A 580 -19.70 -18.11 -19.78
CA LYS A 580 -20.29 -19.33 -20.35
C LYS A 580 -20.72 -19.13 -21.81
N ARG A 581 -20.93 -17.89 -22.23
CA ARG A 581 -21.34 -17.52 -23.59
C ARG A 581 -20.16 -17.17 -24.48
N THR A 582 -19.22 -16.34 -24.03
CA THR A 582 -18.05 -15.92 -24.82
C THR A 582 -16.80 -15.73 -23.97
N ALA A 583 -15.63 -15.90 -24.59
CA ALA A 583 -14.32 -15.70 -23.97
C ALA A 583 -13.77 -14.25 -24.11
N ASN A 584 -14.50 -13.34 -24.79
CA ASN A 584 -14.03 -12.01 -25.18
C ASN A 584 -14.91 -10.90 -24.57
N ILE A 585 -14.75 -10.70 -23.27
CA ILE A 585 -15.56 -9.77 -22.47
C ILE A 585 -14.68 -8.61 -22.00
N THR A 586 -15.18 -7.38 -22.13
CA THR A 586 -14.58 -6.18 -21.56
C THR A 586 -15.60 -5.42 -20.72
N VAL A 587 -15.27 -5.11 -19.47
CA VAL A 587 -16.11 -4.33 -18.55
C VAL A 587 -15.37 -3.05 -18.20
N ILE A 588 -16.01 -1.91 -18.40
CA ILE A 588 -15.40 -0.59 -18.22
C ILE A 588 -16.29 0.23 -17.29
N LEU A 589 -15.74 0.68 -16.17
CA LEU A 589 -16.47 1.38 -15.12
C LEU A 589 -15.86 2.77 -14.90
N ASP A 590 -16.54 3.82 -15.38
CA ASP A 590 -16.21 5.23 -15.08
C ASP A 590 -17.01 5.75 -13.88
N CYS A 591 -16.63 5.24 -12.71
CA CYS A 591 -17.17 5.60 -11.41
C CYS A 591 -16.09 5.48 -10.32
N SER A 592 -16.37 5.99 -9.13
CA SER A 592 -15.56 5.73 -7.92
C SER A 592 -16.42 5.12 -6.83
N TYR A 593 -15.75 4.35 -5.97
CA TYR A 593 -16.37 3.66 -4.84
C TYR A 593 -15.95 4.25 -3.48
N ASP A 594 -14.96 5.13 -3.46
CA ASP A 594 -14.57 5.84 -2.23
C ASP A 594 -15.70 6.79 -1.83
N GLY A 595 -16.21 6.72 -0.59
CA GLY A 595 -17.30 7.59 -0.10
C GLY A 595 -16.87 9.03 0.21
N ARG A 596 -15.58 9.36 0.07
CA ARG A 596 -15.04 10.66 0.44
C ARG A 596 -15.43 11.75 -0.56
N ILE A 597 -16.29 12.67 -0.14
CA ILE A 597 -16.50 13.94 -0.86
C ILE A 597 -15.34 14.89 -0.50
N ILE A 598 -14.22 14.73 -1.20
CA ILE A 598 -13.13 15.69 -1.16
C ILE A 598 -13.14 16.42 -2.49
N PHE A 599 -13.07 17.75 -2.51
CA PHE A 599 -12.90 18.51 -3.75
C PHE A 599 -11.48 18.35 -4.30
N ASP A 600 -11.30 18.36 -5.62
CA ASP A 600 -9.95 18.32 -6.18
C ASP A 600 -9.24 19.64 -5.84
N PRO A 601 -8.09 19.62 -5.13
CA PRO A 601 -7.42 20.84 -4.70
C PRO A 601 -6.99 21.74 -5.86
N SER A 602 -6.77 21.18 -7.05
CA SER A 602 -6.23 21.89 -8.21
C SER A 602 -7.34 22.49 -9.09
N HIS A 603 -8.53 21.91 -9.07
CA HIS A 603 -9.63 22.29 -9.98
C HIS A 603 -10.86 22.88 -9.27
N GLY A 604 -10.92 22.80 -7.94
CA GLY A 604 -12.00 23.36 -7.13
C GLY A 604 -13.37 22.85 -7.58
N THR A 605 -14.33 23.77 -7.77
CA THR A 605 -15.73 23.44 -8.14
C THR A 605 -15.92 22.99 -9.59
N LYS A 606 -14.87 23.06 -10.43
CA LYS A 606 -14.92 22.61 -11.84
C LYS A 606 -14.74 21.11 -11.98
N ALA A 607 -14.20 20.47 -10.95
CA ALA A 607 -14.10 19.02 -10.85
C ALA A 607 -15.14 18.51 -9.85
N ARG A 608 -15.84 17.46 -10.23
CA ARG A 608 -16.87 16.83 -9.38
C ARG A 608 -16.55 15.35 -9.23
N PRO A 609 -16.62 14.82 -7.99
CA PRO A 609 -16.30 13.42 -7.76
C PRO A 609 -17.46 12.53 -8.25
N ARG A 610 -17.14 11.33 -8.74
CA ARG A 610 -18.13 10.32 -9.22
C ARG A 610 -18.42 9.27 -8.17
N ASN A 611 -18.65 9.72 -6.95
CA ASN A 611 -19.00 8.89 -5.81
C ASN A 611 -20.22 9.48 -5.11
N ILE A 612 -20.88 8.65 -4.32
CA ILE A 612 -21.76 9.11 -3.26
C ILE A 612 -21.07 8.94 -1.91
N PRO A 613 -21.48 9.68 -0.87
CA PRO A 613 -21.12 9.35 0.50
C PRO A 613 -21.37 7.87 0.78
N GLU A 614 -20.53 7.31 1.65
CA GLU A 614 -20.69 5.94 2.12
C GLU A 614 -22.11 5.71 2.65
N VAL A 615 -22.80 4.71 2.08
CA VAL A 615 -24.17 4.38 2.44
C VAL A 615 -24.12 3.23 3.41
N GLN A 616 -24.63 3.45 4.62
CA GLN A 616 -24.81 2.38 5.59
C GLN A 616 -25.97 1.50 5.13
N VAL A 617 -25.70 0.20 5.00
CA VAL A 617 -26.71 -0.76 4.59
C VAL A 617 -27.00 -1.71 5.76
N ARG A 618 -28.26 -1.74 6.19
CA ARG A 618 -28.72 -2.58 7.31
C ARG A 618 -28.84 -4.07 6.97
N HIS A 619 -28.88 -4.41 5.69
CA HIS A 619 -29.08 -5.79 5.23
C HIS A 619 -27.83 -6.34 4.54
N PRO A 620 -27.39 -7.56 4.86
CA PRO A 620 -26.27 -8.16 4.16
C PRO A 620 -26.61 -8.28 2.67
N LEU A 621 -25.81 -7.61 1.83
CA LEU A 621 -25.87 -7.89 0.41
C LEU A 621 -25.56 -9.38 0.20
N ARG A 622 -26.21 -9.97 -0.81
CA ARG A 622 -26.10 -11.40 -1.09
C ARG A 622 -24.63 -11.78 -1.24
N LYS A 623 -24.13 -12.69 -0.40
CA LYS A 623 -22.75 -13.20 -0.49
C LYS A 623 -22.52 -13.75 -1.91
N CYS A 624 -21.52 -13.19 -2.60
CA CYS A 624 -21.06 -13.74 -3.86
C CYS A 624 -20.25 -15.00 -3.57
N HIS A 625 -20.64 -16.13 -4.17
CA HIS A 625 -19.89 -17.39 -4.06
C HIS A 625 -18.92 -17.59 -5.24
N VAL A 626 -18.80 -16.58 -6.12
CA VAL A 626 -17.96 -16.65 -7.31
C VAL A 626 -16.55 -16.19 -6.95
N ASP A 627 -15.57 -17.08 -7.11
CA ASP A 627 -14.15 -16.73 -7.03
C ASP A 627 -13.79 -15.85 -8.25
N PRO A 628 -13.41 -14.57 -8.07
CA PRO A 628 -13.04 -13.69 -9.17
C PRO A 628 -11.91 -14.26 -10.04
N LYS A 629 -10.99 -15.04 -9.46
CA LYS A 629 -9.87 -15.65 -10.19
C LYS A 629 -10.33 -16.63 -11.27
N SER A 630 -11.51 -17.23 -11.11
CA SER A 630 -12.07 -18.17 -12.07
C SER A 630 -12.46 -17.50 -13.39
N ILE A 631 -12.91 -16.24 -13.35
CA ILE A 631 -13.40 -15.46 -14.49
C ILE A 631 -12.32 -14.57 -15.13
N ASP A 632 -11.24 -14.28 -14.41
CA ASP A 632 -10.12 -13.42 -14.85
C ASP A 632 -9.40 -13.89 -16.14
N LYS A 633 -9.60 -15.14 -16.58
CA LYS A 633 -9.02 -15.61 -17.85
C LYS A 633 -9.71 -15.01 -19.06
N HIS A 634 -10.97 -14.59 -18.94
CA HIS A 634 -11.86 -14.22 -20.05
C HIS A 634 -12.28 -12.75 -20.04
N VAL A 635 -12.34 -12.13 -18.87
CA VAL A 635 -12.85 -10.77 -18.67
C VAL A 635 -11.70 -9.78 -18.47
N VAL A 636 -11.69 -8.71 -19.26
CA VAL A 636 -10.84 -7.53 -18.99
C VAL A 636 -11.67 -6.50 -18.24
N ARG A 637 -11.27 -6.11 -17.03
CA ARG A 637 -11.94 -5.06 -16.25
C ARG A 637 -11.11 -3.81 -16.25
N ILE A 638 -11.74 -2.67 -16.51
CA ILE A 638 -11.09 -1.36 -16.54
C ILE A 638 -11.88 -0.42 -15.63
N GLU A 639 -11.20 0.13 -14.62
CA GLU A 639 -11.79 1.04 -13.65
C GLU A 639 -11.16 2.44 -13.79
N ALA A 640 -11.96 3.49 -13.65
CA ALA A 640 -11.50 4.87 -13.82
C ALA A 640 -10.54 5.36 -12.72
N ALA A 641 -10.57 4.75 -11.53
CA ALA A 641 -9.76 5.10 -10.38
C ALA A 641 -9.40 3.85 -9.56
N SER A 642 -8.39 3.93 -8.71
CA SER A 642 -8.14 2.87 -7.72
C SER A 642 -9.25 2.82 -6.67
N SER A 643 -9.33 1.73 -5.91
CA SER A 643 -10.37 1.54 -4.88
C SER A 643 -10.48 2.74 -3.94
N ASN A 644 -9.35 3.30 -3.50
CA ASN A 644 -9.27 4.42 -2.55
C ASN A 644 -9.00 5.77 -3.24
N GLU A 645 -9.36 5.89 -4.51
CA GLU A 645 -9.21 7.12 -5.29
C GLU A 645 -10.56 7.52 -5.88
N THR A 646 -10.70 8.80 -6.17
CA THR A 646 -11.90 9.38 -6.75
C THR A 646 -11.79 9.46 -8.27
N ALA A 647 -12.85 9.08 -8.98
CA ALA A 647 -12.99 9.31 -10.40
C ALA A 647 -13.64 10.68 -10.61
N TRP A 648 -13.09 11.49 -11.52
CA TRP A 648 -13.49 12.88 -11.68
C TRP A 648 -14.29 13.14 -12.95
N GLU A 649 -15.34 13.93 -12.81
CA GLU A 649 -15.97 14.67 -13.89
C GLU A 649 -15.36 16.08 -13.96
N TYR A 650 -15.09 16.56 -15.17
CA TYR A 650 -14.51 17.89 -15.37
C TYR A 650 -15.29 18.72 -16.38
N CYS A 651 -15.69 19.91 -15.96
CA CYS A 651 -16.21 20.95 -16.85
C CYS A 651 -15.04 21.78 -17.40
N GLY A 652 -14.98 21.94 -18.73
CA GLY A 652 -13.91 22.68 -19.40
C GLY A 652 -13.75 24.15 -18.94
N SER A 653 -12.71 24.81 -19.45
CA SER A 653 -12.47 26.25 -19.24
C SER A 653 -13.67 27.11 -19.68
N GLN A 654 -13.96 28.20 -18.97
CA GLN A 654 -15.09 29.11 -19.23
C GLN A 654 -15.18 29.63 -20.68
N ASN A 655 -14.04 29.68 -21.40
CA ASN A 655 -13.98 30.19 -22.77
C ASN A 655 -14.44 29.16 -23.83
N HIS A 656 -14.59 27.89 -23.46
CA HIS A 656 -15.18 26.86 -24.29
C HIS A 656 -16.09 25.99 -23.41
N PRO A 657 -17.41 26.24 -23.40
CA PRO A 657 -18.35 25.43 -22.63
C PRO A 657 -18.39 24.02 -23.22
N VAL A 658 -17.45 23.19 -22.79
CA VAL A 658 -17.45 21.76 -23.04
C VAL A 658 -18.42 21.17 -22.05
N HIS A 659 -19.40 20.41 -22.54
CA HIS A 659 -20.29 19.66 -21.68
C HIS A 659 -19.47 18.80 -20.70
N PRO A 660 -19.89 18.67 -19.43
CA PRO A 660 -19.19 17.86 -18.45
C PRO A 660 -18.93 16.46 -19.01
N THR A 661 -17.72 15.93 -18.79
CA THR A 661 -17.32 14.57 -19.18
C THR A 661 -16.39 13.99 -18.12
N GLY A 662 -16.41 12.67 -17.98
CA GLY A 662 -15.47 11.92 -17.16
C GLY A 662 -14.05 12.11 -17.68
N VAL A 663 -13.13 12.47 -16.78
CA VAL A 663 -11.72 12.66 -17.12
C VAL A 663 -11.14 11.36 -17.68
N PHE A 664 -11.47 10.24 -17.04
CA PHE A 664 -11.10 8.91 -17.51
C PHE A 664 -11.69 8.66 -18.89
N THR A 665 -13.02 8.76 -19.07
CA THR A 665 -13.65 8.51 -20.36
C THR A 665 -13.05 9.34 -21.49
N LYS A 666 -12.80 10.63 -21.28
CA LYS A 666 -12.18 11.50 -22.30
C LYS A 666 -10.77 11.04 -22.69
N CYS A 667 -9.94 10.69 -21.70
CA CYS A 667 -8.58 10.19 -21.94
C CYS A 667 -8.60 8.79 -22.58
N PHE A 668 -9.51 7.93 -22.15
CA PHE A 668 -9.69 6.56 -22.64
C PHE A 668 -10.18 6.53 -24.08
N ALA A 669 -11.22 7.32 -24.41
CA ALA A 669 -11.72 7.48 -25.77
C ALA A 669 -10.62 7.96 -26.73
N SER A 670 -9.84 8.97 -26.34
CA SER A 670 -8.72 9.45 -27.16
C SER A 670 -7.62 8.39 -27.35
N ALA A 671 -7.32 7.59 -26.32
CA ALA A 671 -6.33 6.53 -26.41
C ALA A 671 -6.80 5.37 -27.31
N LEU A 672 -8.07 4.97 -27.20
CA LEU A 672 -8.69 3.98 -28.07
C LEU A 672 -8.76 4.45 -29.53
N ASP A 673 -9.10 5.71 -29.76
CA ASP A 673 -9.16 6.27 -31.11
C ASP A 673 -7.78 6.26 -31.78
N LYS A 674 -6.73 6.62 -31.04
CA LYS A 674 -5.34 6.53 -31.51
C LYS A 674 -4.93 5.08 -31.74
N ALA A 675 -5.27 4.16 -30.84
CA ALA A 675 -4.87 2.76 -30.91
C ALA A 675 -5.62 1.96 -31.98
N PHE A 676 -6.67 2.52 -32.58
CA PHE A 676 -7.45 1.89 -33.63
C PHE A 676 -6.54 1.39 -34.76
N ASP A 677 -6.69 0.12 -35.14
CA ASP A 677 -5.88 -0.60 -36.14
C ASP A 677 -4.36 -0.69 -35.89
N GLN A 678 -3.85 -0.24 -34.73
CA GLN A 678 -2.43 -0.38 -34.38
C GLN A 678 -2.10 -1.75 -33.78
N GLY A 679 -3.13 -2.49 -33.35
CA GLY A 679 -2.99 -3.77 -32.66
C GLY A 679 -2.25 -3.64 -31.32
N LEU A 680 -2.37 -2.52 -30.62
CA LEU A 680 -1.80 -2.37 -29.27
C LEU A 680 -2.55 -3.26 -28.28
N SER A 681 -1.87 -3.72 -27.22
CA SER A 681 -2.53 -4.42 -26.11
C SER A 681 -3.24 -3.44 -25.16
N TRP A 682 -4.20 -3.94 -24.39
CA TRP A 682 -4.87 -3.17 -23.34
C TRP A 682 -3.89 -2.54 -22.36
N LYS A 683 -2.87 -3.28 -21.92
CA LYS A 683 -1.80 -2.79 -21.04
C LYS A 683 -1.16 -1.51 -21.59
N ARG A 684 -0.74 -1.53 -22.86
CA ARG A 684 -0.10 -0.37 -23.50
C ARG A 684 -1.04 0.83 -23.64
N ILE A 685 -2.30 0.58 -23.97
CA ILE A 685 -3.33 1.63 -24.05
C ILE A 685 -3.54 2.24 -22.66
N MET A 686 -3.68 1.41 -21.63
CA MET A 686 -3.93 1.85 -20.27
C MET A 686 -2.74 2.58 -19.65
N ASP A 687 -1.50 2.28 -20.01
CA ASP A 687 -0.33 3.07 -19.61
C ASP A 687 -0.43 4.52 -20.13
N GLY A 688 -0.83 4.69 -21.39
CA GLY A 688 -1.08 6.00 -22.00
C GLY A 688 -2.25 6.75 -21.35
N VAL A 689 -3.32 6.02 -21.01
CA VAL A 689 -4.50 6.56 -20.31
C VAL A 689 -4.11 7.01 -18.91
N LYS A 690 -3.39 6.19 -18.13
CA LYS A 690 -2.87 6.55 -16.79
C LYS A 690 -2.03 7.81 -16.84
N GLY A 691 -1.09 7.92 -17.79
CA GLY A 691 -0.28 9.12 -17.97
C GLY A 691 -1.13 10.37 -18.28
N SER A 692 -2.10 10.23 -19.18
CA SER A 692 -3.00 11.33 -19.58
C SER A 692 -3.94 11.77 -18.46
N VAL A 693 -4.43 10.83 -17.65
CA VAL A 693 -5.27 11.12 -16.48
C VAL A 693 -4.42 11.76 -15.39
N LYS A 694 -3.27 11.19 -15.00
CA LYS A 694 -2.40 11.74 -13.96
C LYS A 694 -1.86 13.14 -14.26
N GLN A 695 -1.65 13.46 -15.55
CA GLN A 695 -1.27 14.81 -15.96
C GLN A 695 -2.34 15.85 -15.58
N LYS A 696 -3.62 15.46 -15.60
CA LYS A 696 -4.76 16.35 -15.30
C LYS A 696 -5.21 16.21 -13.84
N PHE A 697 -5.30 14.99 -13.33
CA PHE A 697 -5.78 14.65 -12.00
C PHE A 697 -4.78 13.68 -11.35
N PRO A 698 -3.74 14.19 -10.67
CA PRO A 698 -2.64 13.38 -10.14
C PRO A 698 -3.06 12.29 -9.15
N ARG A 699 -4.22 12.45 -8.51
CA ARG A 699 -4.80 11.52 -7.53
C ARG A 699 -5.76 10.48 -8.14
N GLN A 700 -5.99 10.51 -9.45
CA GLN A 700 -6.81 9.51 -10.13
C GLN A 700 -5.90 8.57 -10.95
N THR A 701 -5.89 7.29 -10.58
CA THR A 701 -5.12 6.25 -11.26
C THR A 701 -6.06 5.19 -11.84
N PRO A 702 -6.34 5.22 -13.15
CA PRO A 702 -7.12 4.16 -13.79
C PRO A 702 -6.47 2.78 -13.61
N ARG A 703 -7.28 1.75 -13.39
CA ARG A 703 -6.84 0.36 -13.20
C ARG A 703 -7.32 -0.55 -14.32
N ILE A 704 -6.59 -1.65 -14.49
CA ILE A 704 -6.96 -2.74 -15.39
C ILE A 704 -6.62 -4.07 -14.71
N ASP A 705 -7.56 -5.00 -14.76
CA ASP A 705 -7.42 -6.36 -14.25
C ASP A 705 -7.83 -7.38 -15.35
N GLY A 706 -7.40 -8.63 -15.18
CA GLY A 706 -7.60 -9.70 -16.15
C GLY A 706 -6.51 -9.75 -17.24
N PRO A 707 -6.81 -10.24 -18.47
CA PRO A 707 -5.83 -10.54 -19.50
C PRO A 707 -5.43 -9.28 -20.29
N ASP A 708 -4.72 -8.36 -19.63
CA ASP A 708 -4.30 -7.03 -20.13
C ASP A 708 -3.36 -7.07 -21.36
N SER A 709 -2.76 -8.22 -21.67
CA SER A 709 -1.98 -8.44 -22.89
C SER A 709 -2.83 -8.56 -24.16
N ARG A 710 -4.16 -8.67 -24.05
CA ARG A 710 -5.04 -8.77 -25.23
C ARG A 710 -5.08 -7.47 -26.03
N VAL A 711 -5.19 -7.60 -27.35
CA VAL A 711 -5.61 -6.51 -28.24
C VAL A 711 -7.07 -6.16 -27.91
N PRO A 712 -7.46 -4.87 -27.87
CA PRO A 712 -8.83 -4.47 -27.58
C PRO A 712 -9.87 -5.26 -28.36
N PHE A 713 -10.85 -5.78 -27.61
CA PHE A 713 -12.00 -6.49 -28.18
C PHE A 713 -11.62 -7.74 -28.99
N SER A 714 -10.46 -8.33 -28.68
CA SER A 714 -9.98 -9.55 -29.29
C SER A 714 -9.42 -10.52 -28.26
N ARG A 715 -9.47 -11.82 -28.59
CA ARG A 715 -8.79 -12.88 -27.83
C ARG A 715 -7.28 -12.91 -28.13
N LEU A 716 -6.83 -12.23 -29.18
CA LEU A 716 -5.43 -12.17 -29.57
C LEU A 716 -4.62 -11.46 -28.48
N ARG A 717 -3.65 -12.18 -27.91
CA ARG A 717 -2.67 -11.61 -26.97
C ARG A 717 -1.46 -11.09 -27.73
N ARG A 718 -0.95 -9.95 -27.30
CA ARG A 718 0.36 -9.44 -27.69
C ARG A 718 1.20 -9.20 -26.46
N HIS A 719 2.43 -9.69 -26.51
CA HIS A 719 3.37 -9.45 -25.43
C HIS A 719 3.64 -7.93 -25.30
N PRO A 720 3.68 -7.41 -24.07
CA PRO A 720 3.88 -5.98 -23.80
C PRO A 720 5.26 -5.45 -24.18
N ASP A 721 6.19 -6.32 -24.60
CA ASP A 721 7.58 -5.99 -24.91
C ASP A 721 7.77 -5.35 -26.30
N VAL A 722 6.69 -5.15 -27.05
CA VAL A 722 6.72 -4.46 -28.35
C VAL A 722 6.64 -2.96 -28.14
N VAL A 723 7.79 -2.28 -28.25
CA VAL A 723 7.87 -0.82 -28.21
C VAL A 723 7.76 -0.28 -29.63
N VAL A 724 6.81 0.63 -29.87
CA VAL A 724 6.66 1.28 -31.17
C VAL A 724 7.83 2.24 -31.39
N VAL A 725 8.51 2.07 -32.52
CA VAL A 725 9.61 2.92 -33.00
C VAL A 725 9.05 3.81 -34.10
N THR A 726 9.20 5.13 -33.98
CA THR A 726 8.93 6.08 -35.06
C THR A 726 10.21 6.27 -35.87
N ILE A 727 10.16 6.21 -37.20
CA ILE A 727 11.32 6.54 -38.03
C ILE A 727 11.16 7.98 -38.52
N GLU A 728 11.99 8.88 -38.02
CA GLU A 728 12.06 10.29 -38.46
C GLU A 728 13.43 10.57 -39.07
N ASN A 729 13.47 11.10 -40.29
CA ASN A 729 14.72 11.42 -41.01
C ASN A 729 15.70 10.24 -41.08
N GLY A 730 15.19 9.01 -41.24
CA GLY A 730 16.00 7.78 -41.28
C GLY A 730 16.49 7.28 -39.92
N ASN A 731 16.19 7.99 -38.83
CA ASN A 731 16.55 7.58 -37.48
C ASN A 731 15.35 6.93 -36.77
N ALA A 732 15.56 5.74 -36.25
CA ALA A 732 14.63 5.07 -35.35
C ALA A 732 14.59 5.80 -34.00
N GLN A 733 13.50 6.50 -33.73
CA GLN A 733 13.19 7.10 -32.44
C GLN A 733 12.26 6.20 -31.64
N LEU A 734 12.74 5.77 -30.48
CA LEU A 734 11.97 5.01 -29.52
C LEU A 734 11.41 5.99 -28.49
N LEU A 735 10.09 6.19 -28.47
CA LEU A 735 9.44 6.99 -27.43
C LEU A 735 9.37 6.18 -26.13
N GLY A 736 10.45 6.24 -25.34
CA GLY A 736 10.53 5.61 -24.04
C GLY A 736 11.78 5.96 -23.25
N GLY A 737 11.79 5.55 -21.98
CA GLY A 737 12.88 5.78 -21.04
C GLY A 737 12.83 4.77 -19.91
N ARG A 738 13.60 5.01 -18.84
CA ARG A 738 13.73 4.07 -17.69
C ARG A 738 12.38 3.67 -17.09
N ILE A 739 11.41 4.59 -17.11
CA ILE A 739 10.03 4.40 -16.61
C ILE A 739 9.24 3.42 -17.49
N ALA A 740 9.50 3.39 -18.79
CA ALA A 740 8.89 2.46 -19.74
C ALA A 740 9.65 1.11 -19.84
N GLY A 741 10.52 0.81 -18.87
CA GLY A 741 11.33 -0.42 -18.85
C GLY A 741 12.55 -0.40 -19.79
N ILE A 742 12.82 0.73 -20.45
CA ILE A 742 13.89 0.85 -21.46
C ILE A 742 15.19 1.30 -20.79
N ARG A 743 16.25 0.49 -20.88
CA ARG A 743 17.56 0.78 -20.26
C ARG A 743 18.63 0.93 -21.34
N LYS A 744 19.74 1.61 -21.00
CA LYS A 744 20.95 1.56 -21.85
C LYS A 744 21.35 0.09 -22.03
N ARG A 745 21.59 -0.32 -23.28
CA ARG A 745 21.90 -1.71 -23.71
C ARG A 745 20.72 -2.69 -23.79
N THR A 746 19.47 -2.25 -23.62
CA THR A 746 18.33 -3.10 -23.97
C THR A 746 18.33 -3.32 -25.48
N VAL A 747 18.30 -4.59 -25.91
CA VAL A 747 18.26 -4.99 -27.31
C VAL A 747 16.81 -5.26 -27.69
N TYR A 748 16.38 -4.72 -28.83
CA TYR A 748 15.05 -4.96 -29.41
C TYR A 748 15.22 -5.53 -30.80
N ASP A 749 14.43 -6.55 -31.13
CA ASP A 749 14.27 -7.00 -32.51
C ASP A 749 13.29 -6.07 -33.22
N ILE A 750 13.68 -5.57 -34.40
CA ILE A 750 12.85 -4.68 -35.21
C ILE A 750 12.03 -5.53 -36.18
N TRP A 751 10.72 -5.57 -35.96
CA TRP A 751 9.79 -6.25 -36.84
C TRP A 751 9.03 -5.22 -37.68
N ARG A 752 9.12 -5.31 -39.00
CA ARG A 752 8.28 -4.50 -39.89
C ARG A 752 6.89 -5.12 -39.91
N ILE A 753 5.93 -4.47 -39.24
CA ILE A 753 4.53 -4.86 -39.34
C ILE A 753 4.01 -4.39 -40.71
N THR A 754 4.14 -5.25 -41.73
CA THR A 754 3.33 -5.10 -42.94
C THR A 754 1.87 -5.30 -42.56
N LYS A 755 0.99 -4.36 -42.93
CA LYS A 755 -0.46 -4.49 -42.74
C LYS A 755 -0.87 -5.92 -43.14
N PRO A 756 -1.60 -6.66 -42.31
CA PRO A 756 -2.26 -7.85 -42.81
C PRO A 756 -3.20 -7.41 -43.94
N HIS A 757 -3.11 -8.07 -45.09
CA HIS A 757 -4.19 -8.05 -46.05
C HIS A 757 -5.37 -8.76 -45.38
N TRP A 758 -6.29 -7.98 -44.80
CA TRP A 758 -7.59 -8.46 -44.34
C TRP A 758 -8.56 -8.47 -45.51
#